data_AF-A0A812ULD5-F1
#
_entry.id   AF-A0A812ULD5-F1
#
_cell.length_a   1.000
_cell.length_b   1.000
_cell.length_c   1.000
_cell.angle_alpha   90.00
_cell.angle_beta   90.00
_cell.angle_gamma   90.00
#
_symmetry.space_group_name_H-M   'P 1'
#
loop_
_entity.id
_entity.type
_entity.pdbx_description
1 polymer ?
#
loop_
_entity_poly.entity_id
_entity_poly.type
_entity_poly.pdbx_seq_one_letter_code
_entity_poly.pdbx_strand_id
1 'polypeptide(L)'
;MIGSRGFVFTRGISTSVPRRAVYNNITEAIGKTPVIKVNRLAPAGINLYVKCEYFNPLSSVKDRLAIAIIEDAEQRGELKPGGTVVEATSGNTGIALAMVCAQRGYKFVSTMAASFSVERRKVMRMLGAKVVVTPAPLGGTGMVLKAEELAEKHGWYLARQFENEANPAYHAKTTGPEILADFEGKTLDYWVTGYGTGGTFQGAGKVLKEARPGLKIILSEPKGAALISSGIKQERKEVLGKFGAPAKGHPAWNPHPIQGWTPNFIPKVTEDGLEMKVHDEVLTVDPQEAMKTSHALARMEGIFCGTSGGATVATALEASLKYKCAALGWTNPWLHNCAAVSDGTQAPRLRPAVSVPAMLAAKQAAVAAALVAALHAALSFVGPARTNAGAGASLRGAVRPETSTVSDGQGLGLSAGSLAAVALAGAVAVRARKSTALRATRVEWFRKVKRISGDRAVFDVSIPKPLGLALEAFPDGRGVGISSITPESNADQLNRKVCITEEDNGMWILEGDRVIGVNGTETVDSTVEDIAKLVGESEGDSVTLTLVRNTRNGPIKVVIMPDKKFATVRRNARLSSAVEFALGREIKYGCIDGWCGTCWHRERTTGWLFKPCSDMITSDWDNVMPMVLFPKPEKAGDATLLQPRGA
;
A
#
# COMPACT_ATOMS: atom_id res chain seq x y z
N MET A 1 -10.69 3.85 -5.24
CA MET A 1 -12.16 3.72 -5.11
C MET A 1 -12.77 4.98 -5.69
N ILE A 2 -13.43 4.88 -6.85
CA ILE A 2 -14.27 5.97 -7.37
C ILE A 2 -15.66 5.69 -6.80
N GLY A 3 -16.10 6.55 -5.87
CA GLY A 3 -17.44 6.45 -5.29
C GLY A 3 -18.47 6.99 -6.27
N SER A 4 -19.57 6.26 -6.45
CA SER A 4 -20.79 6.80 -7.04
C SER A 4 -21.68 7.32 -5.91
N ARG A 5 -21.82 8.65 -5.84
CA ARG A 5 -22.97 9.29 -5.21
C ARG A 5 -24.05 9.44 -6.28
N GLY A 6 -25.28 9.03 -5.99
CA GLY A 6 -26.43 9.33 -6.83
C GLY A 6 -27.71 8.67 -6.33
N PHE A 7 -28.65 9.48 -5.83
CA PHE A 7 -30.06 9.11 -5.73
C PHE A 7 -30.71 9.26 -7.11
N VAL A 8 -31.64 8.37 -7.46
CA VAL A 8 -32.30 8.30 -8.78
C VAL A 8 -33.74 8.80 -8.68
N PHE A 9 -34.11 9.77 -9.54
CA PHE A 9 -35.49 9.99 -9.99
C PHE A 9 -35.58 9.64 -11.47
N THR A 10 -36.66 8.98 -11.89
CA THR A 10 -36.81 8.44 -13.26
C THR A 10 -37.72 9.30 -14.14
N ARG A 11 -37.36 9.39 -15.43
CA ARG A 11 -38.33 9.33 -16.53
C ARG A 11 -37.67 8.74 -17.80
N GLY A 12 -38.16 7.54 -18.15
CA GLY A 12 -38.36 7.01 -19.50
C GLY A 12 -37.20 6.98 -20.50
N ILE A 13 -36.54 5.82 -20.60
CA ILE A 13 -36.23 5.16 -21.88
C ILE A 13 -36.43 3.65 -21.66
N SER A 14 -37.21 3.01 -22.54
CA SER A 14 -37.49 1.57 -22.52
C SER A 14 -36.21 0.76 -22.56
N THR A 15 -35.88 0.16 -21.41
CA THR A 15 -34.90 -0.92 -21.26
C THR A 15 -35.71 -2.09 -20.72
N SER A 16 -35.64 -3.26 -21.35
CA SER A 16 -36.20 -4.46 -20.73
C SER A 16 -35.51 -4.60 -19.37
N VAL A 17 -36.28 -4.42 -18.29
CA VAL A 17 -35.77 -4.48 -16.92
C VAL A 17 -35.82 -5.94 -16.46
N PRO A 18 -34.67 -6.64 -16.37
CA PRO A 18 -34.57 -7.69 -15.39
C PRO A 18 -33.40 -7.40 -14.45
N ARG A 19 -33.62 -6.56 -13.44
CA ARG A 19 -32.93 -6.67 -12.13
C ARG A 19 -33.87 -6.26 -11.00
N ARG A 20 -34.86 -7.13 -10.73
CA ARG A 20 -35.50 -7.23 -9.42
C ARG A 20 -34.71 -8.27 -8.61
N ALA A 21 -33.70 -7.84 -7.88
CA ALA A 21 -33.19 -8.64 -6.77
C ALA A 21 -32.73 -7.67 -5.68
N VAL A 22 -33.60 -7.48 -4.68
CA VAL A 22 -33.18 -6.97 -3.38
C VAL A 22 -32.57 -8.18 -2.67
N TYR A 23 -31.27 -8.13 -2.40
CA TYR A 23 -30.55 -9.18 -1.69
C TYR A 23 -30.63 -8.95 -0.18
N ASN A 24 -30.80 -10.01 0.61
CA ASN A 24 -30.84 -9.90 2.07
C ASN A 24 -29.46 -9.61 2.67
N ASN A 25 -28.39 -10.05 1.99
CA ASN A 25 -27.02 -9.78 2.39
C ASN A 25 -26.04 -9.91 1.21
N ILE A 26 -24.78 -9.51 1.42
CA ILE A 26 -23.76 -9.45 0.36
C ILE A 26 -23.41 -10.83 -0.24
N THR A 27 -23.58 -11.92 0.51
CA THR A 27 -23.24 -13.27 0.01
C THR A 27 -24.25 -13.77 -1.03
N GLU A 28 -25.49 -13.28 -1.03
CA GLU A 28 -26.48 -13.59 -2.06
C GLU A 28 -26.18 -12.94 -3.43
N ALA A 29 -25.29 -11.94 -3.45
CA ALA A 29 -24.79 -11.33 -4.68
C ALA A 29 -23.61 -12.11 -5.30
N ILE A 30 -23.20 -13.23 -4.71
CA ILE A 30 -22.19 -14.14 -5.27
C ILE A 30 -22.81 -14.96 -6.40
N GLY A 31 -22.13 -14.99 -7.54
CA GLY A 31 -22.52 -15.73 -8.73
C GLY A 31 -23.31 -14.92 -9.74
N LYS A 32 -23.95 -15.61 -10.70
CA LYS A 32 -24.64 -14.99 -11.85
C LYS A 32 -23.77 -13.97 -12.58
N THR A 33 -22.48 -14.30 -12.73
CA THR A 33 -21.48 -13.44 -13.34
C THR A 33 -21.63 -13.47 -14.86
N PRO A 34 -21.33 -12.37 -15.58
CA PRO A 34 -21.60 -12.30 -17.01
C PRO A 34 -20.61 -13.14 -17.83
N VAL A 35 -21.11 -13.68 -18.94
CA VAL A 35 -20.29 -14.13 -20.08
C VAL A 35 -20.25 -13.02 -21.12
N ILE A 36 -19.05 -12.61 -21.53
CA ILE A 36 -18.83 -11.51 -22.46
C ILE A 36 -18.11 -12.03 -23.71
N LYS A 37 -18.62 -11.70 -24.91
CA LYS A 37 -17.95 -12.04 -26.17
C LYS A 37 -16.72 -11.15 -26.37
N VAL A 38 -15.60 -11.76 -26.72
CA VAL A 38 -14.35 -11.08 -27.15
C VAL A 38 -14.46 -10.83 -28.65
N ASN A 39 -14.41 -9.58 -29.09
CA ASN A 39 -14.72 -9.23 -30.48
C ASN A 39 -13.49 -8.84 -31.31
N ARG A 40 -12.50 -8.17 -30.71
CA ARG A 40 -11.34 -7.60 -31.41
C ARG A 40 -10.10 -8.47 -31.29
N LEU A 41 -9.95 -9.21 -30.20
CA LEU A 41 -8.85 -10.15 -29.99
C LEU A 41 -9.12 -11.54 -30.53
N ALA A 42 -10.39 -11.90 -30.73
CA ALA A 42 -10.76 -13.20 -31.26
C ALA A 42 -10.27 -13.33 -32.72
N PRO A 43 -9.69 -14.47 -33.12
CA PRO A 43 -9.39 -14.73 -34.54
C PRO A 43 -10.65 -14.67 -35.41
N ALA A 44 -10.48 -14.29 -36.68
CA ALA A 44 -11.60 -14.25 -37.62
C ALA A 44 -12.28 -15.63 -37.74
N GLY A 45 -13.62 -15.64 -37.71
CA GLY A 45 -14.42 -16.86 -37.76
C GLY A 45 -14.51 -17.63 -36.43
N ILE A 46 -13.83 -17.18 -35.37
CA ILE A 46 -13.84 -17.81 -34.06
C ILE A 46 -14.71 -17.01 -33.10
N ASN A 47 -15.66 -17.68 -32.44
CA ASN A 47 -16.36 -17.10 -31.30
C ASN A 47 -15.56 -17.35 -30.02
N LEU A 48 -14.98 -16.28 -29.47
CA LEU A 48 -14.31 -16.32 -28.17
C LEU A 48 -15.17 -15.60 -27.13
N TYR A 49 -15.34 -16.22 -25.96
CA TYR A 49 -16.09 -15.65 -24.85
C TYR A 49 -15.27 -15.66 -23.57
N VAL A 50 -15.65 -14.82 -22.60
CA VAL A 50 -15.09 -14.84 -21.26
C VAL A 50 -16.14 -14.84 -20.15
N LYS A 51 -16.03 -15.79 -19.20
CA LYS A 51 -16.83 -15.79 -17.96
C LYS A 51 -16.11 -14.92 -16.93
N CYS A 52 -16.70 -13.77 -16.61
CA CYS A 52 -16.09 -12.71 -15.83
C CYS A 52 -16.40 -12.88 -14.34
N GLU A 53 -15.65 -13.74 -13.64
CA GLU A 53 -15.88 -14.10 -12.22
C GLU A 53 -15.60 -12.98 -11.21
N TYR A 54 -15.53 -11.77 -11.70
CA TYR A 54 -15.14 -10.59 -10.94
C TYR A 54 -16.19 -9.55 -10.76
N PHE A 55 -17.34 -9.85 -11.32
CA PHE A 55 -18.59 -9.29 -10.90
C PHE A 55 -19.08 -9.89 -9.58
N ASN A 56 -18.39 -10.91 -9.03
CA ASN A 56 -18.60 -11.29 -7.64
C ASN A 56 -18.24 -10.10 -6.69
N PRO A 57 -18.85 -10.02 -5.50
CA PRO A 57 -18.77 -8.85 -4.62
C PRO A 57 -17.35 -8.36 -4.29
N LEU A 58 -16.41 -9.26 -4.00
CA LEU A 58 -15.00 -8.94 -3.77
C LEU A 58 -14.11 -9.28 -4.98
N SER A 59 -14.73 -9.27 -6.15
CA SER A 59 -14.10 -9.26 -7.47
C SER A 59 -13.29 -10.51 -7.81
N SER A 60 -13.67 -11.67 -7.28
CA SER A 60 -13.01 -12.93 -7.67
C SER A 60 -13.91 -14.16 -7.60
N VAL A 61 -13.52 -15.21 -8.32
CA VAL A 61 -14.12 -16.55 -8.17
C VAL A 61 -14.06 -17.09 -6.73
N LYS A 62 -13.10 -16.63 -5.91
CA LYS A 62 -12.92 -17.19 -4.56
C LYS A 62 -14.06 -16.85 -3.62
N ASP A 63 -14.90 -15.88 -3.97
CA ASP A 63 -16.16 -15.59 -3.29
C ASP A 63 -17.05 -16.83 -3.27
N ARG A 64 -17.13 -17.57 -4.39
CA ARG A 64 -17.85 -18.86 -4.49
C ARG A 64 -17.25 -19.94 -3.59
N LEU A 65 -15.92 -20.04 -3.56
CA LEU A 65 -15.22 -21.00 -2.71
C LEU A 65 -15.48 -20.69 -1.22
N ALA A 66 -15.38 -19.42 -0.83
CA ALA A 66 -15.53 -19.02 0.55
C ALA A 66 -16.95 -19.28 1.07
N ILE A 67 -17.98 -18.91 0.31
CA ILE A 67 -19.37 -19.17 0.73
C ILE A 67 -19.65 -20.67 0.81
N ALA A 68 -19.15 -21.45 -0.16
CA ALA A 68 -19.31 -22.90 -0.16
C ALA A 68 -18.74 -23.57 1.09
N ILE A 69 -17.50 -23.21 1.46
CA ILE A 69 -16.82 -23.80 2.61
C ILE A 69 -17.51 -23.43 3.93
N ILE A 70 -17.97 -22.18 4.06
CA ILE A 70 -18.64 -21.73 5.27
C ILE A 70 -20.02 -22.38 5.40
N GLU A 71 -20.82 -22.41 4.33
CA GLU A 71 -22.16 -23.03 4.36
C GLU A 71 -22.11 -24.53 4.62
N ASP A 72 -21.15 -25.26 4.04
CA ASP A 72 -20.95 -26.69 4.32
C ASP A 72 -20.54 -26.91 5.79
N ALA A 73 -19.65 -26.07 6.33
CA ALA A 73 -19.23 -26.15 7.73
C ALA A 73 -20.37 -25.86 8.71
N GLU A 74 -21.25 -24.90 8.38
CA GLU A 74 -22.47 -24.59 9.11
C GLU A 74 -23.43 -25.77 9.10
N GLN A 75 -23.69 -26.34 7.92
CA GLN A 75 -24.62 -27.47 7.74
C GLN A 75 -24.17 -28.73 8.48
N ARG A 76 -22.86 -29.01 8.49
CA ARG A 76 -22.28 -30.12 9.25
C ARG A 76 -22.15 -29.84 10.75
N GLY A 77 -22.39 -28.60 11.17
CA GLY A 77 -22.21 -28.15 12.55
C GLY A 77 -20.75 -28.12 13.00
N GLU A 78 -19.77 -28.18 12.08
CA GLU A 78 -18.34 -28.06 12.36
C GLU A 78 -17.96 -26.62 12.75
N LEU A 79 -18.68 -25.63 12.22
CA LEU A 79 -18.52 -24.22 12.56
C LEU A 79 -19.70 -23.73 13.41
N LYS A 80 -19.43 -23.39 14.69
CA LYS A 80 -20.43 -22.87 15.62
C LYS A 80 -20.59 -21.34 15.49
N PRO A 81 -21.78 -20.76 15.80
CA PRO A 81 -21.99 -19.31 15.79
C PRO A 81 -20.91 -18.53 16.56
N GLY A 82 -20.37 -17.46 15.96
CA GLY A 82 -19.28 -16.67 16.55
C GLY A 82 -17.90 -17.38 16.56
N GLY A 83 -17.82 -18.57 15.96
CA GLY A 83 -16.60 -19.34 15.79
C GLY A 83 -15.51 -18.62 15.00
N THR A 84 -14.32 -19.23 14.97
CA THR A 84 -13.17 -18.68 14.25
C THR A 84 -12.76 -19.58 13.11
N VAL A 85 -12.63 -18.99 11.93
CA VAL A 85 -12.12 -19.61 10.71
C VAL A 85 -10.66 -19.21 10.53
N VAL A 86 -9.82 -20.16 10.19
CA VAL A 86 -8.40 -19.93 9.89
C VAL A 86 -8.04 -20.52 8.53
N GLU A 87 -7.20 -19.81 7.76
CA GLU A 87 -6.75 -20.30 6.45
C GLU A 87 -5.38 -19.72 6.05
N ALA A 88 -4.56 -20.57 5.42
CA ALA A 88 -3.32 -20.16 4.78
C ALA A 88 -3.57 -19.62 3.37
N THR A 89 -3.48 -18.31 3.20
CA THR A 89 -3.76 -17.68 1.90
C THR A 89 -3.15 -16.30 1.79
N SER A 90 -2.64 -16.01 0.59
CA SER A 90 -2.01 -14.73 0.25
C SER A 90 -2.81 -13.91 -0.77
N GLY A 91 -4.01 -14.37 -1.09
CA GLY A 91 -4.75 -13.91 -2.25
C GLY A 91 -6.25 -13.82 -2.01
N ASN A 92 -6.98 -14.07 -3.09
CA ASN A 92 -8.43 -13.87 -3.16
C ASN A 92 -9.22 -14.73 -2.18
N THR A 93 -8.75 -15.93 -1.82
CA THR A 93 -9.41 -16.79 -0.82
C THR A 93 -9.51 -16.11 0.53
N GLY A 94 -8.45 -15.43 0.99
CA GLY A 94 -8.49 -14.73 2.28
C GLY A 94 -9.43 -13.53 2.29
N ILE A 95 -9.48 -12.80 1.18
CA ILE A 95 -10.40 -11.66 1.01
C ILE A 95 -11.86 -12.15 0.99
N ALA A 96 -12.13 -13.21 0.25
CA ALA A 96 -13.45 -13.82 0.17
C ALA A 96 -13.91 -14.40 1.52
N LEU A 97 -13.05 -15.15 2.22
CA LEU A 97 -13.34 -15.68 3.56
C LEU A 97 -13.55 -14.55 4.57
N ALA A 98 -12.77 -13.47 4.49
CA ALA A 98 -12.97 -12.30 5.35
C ALA A 98 -14.35 -11.68 5.15
N MET A 99 -14.80 -11.50 3.90
CA MET A 99 -16.15 -11.00 3.60
C MET A 99 -17.24 -11.93 4.14
N VAL A 100 -17.18 -13.23 3.82
CA VAL A 100 -18.21 -14.19 4.23
C VAL A 100 -18.26 -14.29 5.75
N CYS A 101 -17.11 -14.37 6.43
CA CYS A 101 -17.03 -14.39 7.89
C CYS A 101 -17.61 -13.11 8.50
N ALA A 102 -17.26 -11.93 7.96
CA ALA A 102 -17.82 -10.67 8.43
C ALA A 102 -19.35 -10.62 8.31
N GLN A 103 -19.90 -11.13 7.20
CA GLN A 103 -21.35 -11.18 6.99
C GLN A 103 -22.05 -12.20 7.90
N ARG A 104 -21.45 -13.37 8.11
CA ARG A 104 -22.01 -14.47 8.94
C ARG A 104 -21.74 -14.31 10.44
N GLY A 105 -20.93 -13.32 10.85
CA GLY A 105 -20.58 -13.07 12.25
C GLY A 105 -19.47 -13.98 12.80
N TYR A 106 -18.63 -14.54 11.94
CA TYR A 106 -17.44 -15.31 12.33
C TYR A 106 -16.19 -14.43 12.43
N LYS A 107 -15.23 -14.86 13.26
CA LYS A 107 -13.87 -14.31 13.24
C LYS A 107 -13.09 -14.98 12.14
N PHE A 108 -12.28 -14.23 11.40
CA PHE A 108 -11.38 -14.80 10.40
C PHE A 108 -9.91 -14.46 10.69
N VAL A 109 -9.05 -15.48 10.59
CA VAL A 109 -7.60 -15.37 10.74
C VAL A 109 -6.92 -15.91 9.47
N SER A 110 -6.26 -15.04 8.72
CA SER A 110 -5.44 -15.41 7.58
C SER A 110 -3.98 -15.53 7.99
N THR A 111 -3.30 -16.62 7.59
CA THR A 111 -1.83 -16.70 7.66
C THR A 111 -1.24 -16.41 6.28
N MET A 112 -0.24 -15.52 6.23
CA MET A 112 0.32 -15.02 4.97
C MET A 112 1.81 -14.71 5.09
N ALA A 113 2.65 -15.15 4.14
CA ALA A 113 4.08 -14.84 4.17
C ALA A 113 4.35 -13.34 3.95
N ALA A 114 5.43 -12.83 4.56
CA ALA A 114 5.77 -11.40 4.53
C ALA A 114 6.04 -10.84 3.13
N SER A 115 6.40 -11.70 2.16
CA SER A 115 6.65 -11.36 0.76
C SER A 115 5.40 -11.00 -0.03
N PHE A 116 4.19 -11.27 0.49
CA PHE A 116 2.94 -10.98 -0.22
C PHE A 116 2.43 -9.54 0.02
N SER A 117 1.62 -9.07 -0.94
CA SER A 117 1.12 -7.69 -1.06
C SER A 117 0.57 -7.11 0.25
N VAL A 118 0.93 -5.85 0.53
CA VAL A 118 0.42 -5.08 1.67
C VAL A 118 -1.05 -4.72 1.48
N GLU A 119 -1.46 -4.45 0.25
CA GLU A 119 -2.81 -4.05 -0.12
C GLU A 119 -3.82 -5.14 0.20
N ARG A 120 -3.48 -6.41 -0.08
CA ARG A 120 -4.34 -7.54 0.27
C ARG A 120 -4.57 -7.64 1.77
N ARG A 121 -3.54 -7.36 2.58
CA ARG A 121 -3.68 -7.30 4.04
C ARG A 121 -4.59 -6.18 4.47
N LYS A 122 -4.49 -5.01 3.84
CA LYS A 122 -5.34 -3.85 4.14
C LYS A 122 -6.81 -4.17 3.85
N VAL A 123 -7.12 -4.79 2.71
CA VAL A 123 -8.49 -5.21 2.37
C VAL A 123 -9.02 -6.23 3.37
N MET A 124 -8.27 -7.30 3.68
CA MET A 124 -8.69 -8.30 4.66
C MET A 124 -8.95 -7.69 6.05
N ARG A 125 -8.07 -6.79 6.52
CA ARG A 125 -8.25 -6.10 7.82
C ARG A 125 -9.44 -5.16 7.84
N MET A 126 -9.73 -4.49 6.71
CA MET A 126 -10.92 -3.66 6.58
C MET A 126 -12.21 -4.47 6.72
N LEU A 127 -12.18 -5.74 6.31
CA LEU A 127 -13.26 -6.71 6.48
C LEU A 127 -13.26 -7.38 7.87
N GLY A 128 -12.43 -6.91 8.82
CA GLY A 128 -12.39 -7.45 10.19
C GLY A 128 -11.50 -8.70 10.36
N ALA A 129 -10.80 -9.15 9.33
CA ALA A 129 -9.89 -10.28 9.45
C ALA A 129 -8.62 -9.91 10.22
N LYS A 130 -8.10 -10.86 10.99
CA LYS A 130 -6.72 -10.82 11.48
C LYS A 130 -5.79 -11.43 10.44
N VAL A 131 -4.63 -10.80 10.22
CA VAL A 131 -3.63 -11.30 9.26
C VAL A 131 -2.32 -11.56 10.00
N VAL A 132 -2.02 -12.83 10.22
CA VAL A 132 -0.80 -13.35 10.84
C VAL A 132 0.26 -13.46 9.76
N VAL A 133 1.39 -12.78 9.94
CA VAL A 133 2.45 -12.74 8.94
C VAL A 133 3.50 -13.81 9.26
N THR A 134 3.79 -14.70 8.32
CA THR A 134 4.84 -15.72 8.46
C THR A 134 6.15 -15.28 7.80
N PRO A 135 7.32 -15.81 8.22
CA PRO A 135 8.61 -15.46 7.62
C PRO A 135 8.63 -15.72 6.10
N ALA A 136 9.14 -14.75 5.33
CA ALA A 136 9.22 -14.86 3.86
C ALA A 136 9.97 -16.12 3.36
N PRO A 137 11.09 -16.57 3.96
CA PRO A 137 11.82 -17.75 3.50
C PRO A 137 11.01 -19.05 3.58
N LEU A 138 10.02 -19.12 4.46
CA LEU A 138 9.17 -20.30 4.61
C LEU A 138 8.05 -20.37 3.56
N GLY A 139 7.83 -19.29 2.81
CA GLY A 139 6.87 -19.24 1.70
C GLY A 139 5.47 -19.74 2.05
N GLY A 140 4.82 -20.41 1.10
CA GLY A 140 3.49 -21.00 1.28
C GLY A 140 3.46 -22.10 2.35
N THR A 141 4.52 -22.91 2.45
CA THR A 141 4.63 -23.97 3.46
C THR A 141 4.54 -23.41 4.88
N GLY A 142 5.25 -22.31 5.17
CA GLY A 142 5.17 -21.64 6.47
C GLY A 142 3.78 -21.08 6.79
N MET A 143 3.04 -20.63 5.78
CA MET A 143 1.64 -20.20 5.95
C MET A 143 0.75 -21.36 6.35
N VAL A 144 0.84 -22.48 5.64
CA VAL A 144 0.07 -23.70 5.89
C VAL A 144 0.35 -24.23 7.28
N LEU A 145 1.62 -24.45 7.63
CA LEU A 145 2.01 -24.92 8.97
C LEU A 145 1.50 -24.01 10.07
N LYS A 146 1.53 -22.68 9.87
CA LYS A 146 1.00 -21.75 10.88
C LYS A 146 -0.52 -21.80 10.99
N ALA A 147 -1.24 -22.03 9.90
CA ALA A 147 -2.70 -22.18 9.94
C ALA A 147 -3.10 -23.48 10.65
N GLU A 148 -2.38 -24.58 10.36
CA GLU A 148 -2.53 -25.87 11.03
C GLU A 148 -2.29 -25.74 12.54
N GLU A 149 -1.17 -25.14 12.94
CA GLU A 149 -0.82 -24.89 14.36
C GLU A 149 -1.91 -24.08 15.08
N LEU A 150 -2.43 -23.02 14.45
CA LEU A 150 -3.48 -22.18 15.03
C LEU A 150 -4.82 -22.92 15.14
N ALA A 151 -5.15 -23.73 14.14
CA ALA A 151 -6.35 -24.56 14.15
C ALA A 151 -6.29 -25.60 15.28
N GLU A 152 -5.17 -26.32 15.40
CA GLU A 152 -4.95 -27.33 16.45
C GLU A 152 -4.99 -26.70 17.84
N LYS A 153 -4.22 -25.64 18.07
CA LYS A 153 -4.09 -24.99 19.37
C LYS A 153 -5.40 -24.43 19.91
N HIS A 154 -6.27 -23.94 19.03
CA HIS A 154 -7.47 -23.21 19.44
C HIS A 154 -8.78 -23.93 19.09
N GLY A 155 -8.72 -25.10 18.45
CA GLY A 155 -9.90 -25.77 17.91
C GLY A 155 -10.64 -24.93 16.86
N TRP A 156 -9.93 -24.08 16.12
CA TRP A 156 -10.52 -23.24 15.08
C TRP A 156 -10.81 -24.03 13.81
N TYR A 157 -11.83 -23.60 13.06
CA TYR A 157 -12.17 -24.24 11.81
C TYR A 157 -11.16 -23.88 10.71
N LEU A 158 -10.36 -24.85 10.29
CA LEU A 158 -9.44 -24.72 9.15
C LEU A 158 -10.23 -24.88 7.85
N ALA A 159 -10.23 -23.86 6.98
CA ALA A 159 -11.06 -23.85 5.77
C ALA A 159 -10.63 -24.89 4.72
N ARG A 160 -9.32 -25.20 4.63
CA ARG A 160 -8.77 -26.31 3.83
C ARG A 160 -9.04 -26.16 2.33
N GLN A 161 -8.70 -25.00 1.76
CA GLN A 161 -9.14 -24.65 0.41
C GLN A 161 -8.70 -25.61 -0.71
N PHE A 162 -7.69 -26.46 -0.48
CA PHE A 162 -7.09 -27.33 -1.49
C PHE A 162 -7.66 -28.76 -1.50
N GLU A 163 -8.38 -29.13 -0.45
CA GLU A 163 -8.92 -30.47 -0.22
C GLU A 163 -10.40 -30.48 0.20
N ASN A 164 -11.00 -29.32 0.49
CA ASN A 164 -12.40 -29.22 0.88
C ASN A 164 -13.35 -29.44 -0.31
N GLU A 165 -14.13 -30.52 -0.27
CA GLU A 165 -15.08 -30.93 -1.31
C GLU A 165 -16.24 -29.96 -1.54
N ALA A 166 -16.53 -29.07 -0.58
CA ALA A 166 -17.51 -28.01 -0.76
C ALA A 166 -17.14 -27.08 -1.93
N ASN A 167 -15.84 -26.87 -2.17
CA ASN A 167 -15.33 -26.04 -3.26
C ASN A 167 -15.77 -26.55 -4.65
N PRO A 168 -15.41 -27.76 -5.11
CA PRO A 168 -15.89 -28.29 -6.38
C PRO A 168 -17.42 -28.50 -6.40
N ALA A 169 -18.03 -28.93 -5.29
CA ALA A 169 -19.47 -29.15 -5.23
C ALA A 169 -20.28 -27.86 -5.51
N TYR A 170 -19.81 -26.72 -5.02
CA TYR A 170 -20.46 -25.44 -5.27
C TYR A 170 -20.32 -24.98 -6.72
N HIS A 171 -19.15 -25.20 -7.34
CA HIS A 171 -18.96 -24.93 -8.78
C HIS A 171 -19.82 -25.83 -9.67
N ALA A 172 -20.05 -27.08 -9.26
CA ALA A 172 -20.98 -27.99 -9.93
C ALA A 172 -22.45 -27.53 -9.78
N LYS A 173 -22.83 -26.97 -8.63
CA LYS A 173 -24.20 -26.46 -8.41
C LYS A 173 -24.44 -25.06 -9.00
N THR A 174 -23.39 -24.28 -9.25
CA THR A 174 -23.52 -22.87 -9.68
C THR A 174 -22.82 -22.58 -10.99
N THR A 175 -21.49 -22.54 -11.02
CA THR A 175 -20.70 -22.08 -12.18
C THR A 175 -20.95 -22.92 -13.44
N GLY A 176 -20.99 -24.25 -13.33
CA GLY A 176 -21.30 -25.14 -14.47
C GLY A 176 -22.69 -24.86 -15.05
N PRO A 177 -23.77 -24.94 -14.26
CA PRO A 177 -25.13 -24.62 -14.69
C PRO A 177 -25.29 -23.20 -15.24
N GLU A 178 -24.62 -22.20 -14.63
CA GLU A 178 -24.61 -20.83 -15.17
C GLU A 178 -24.03 -20.78 -16.58
N ILE A 179 -22.89 -21.44 -16.83
CA ILE A 179 -22.30 -21.50 -18.17
C ILE A 179 -23.23 -22.24 -19.15
N LEU A 180 -23.88 -23.34 -18.73
CA LEU A 180 -24.83 -24.05 -19.58
C LEU A 180 -26.02 -23.17 -19.97
N ALA A 181 -26.56 -22.40 -19.03
CA ALA A 181 -27.64 -21.45 -19.27
C ALA A 181 -27.21 -20.28 -20.18
N ASP A 182 -26.01 -19.71 -19.95
CA ASP A 182 -25.45 -18.63 -20.77
C ASP A 182 -25.27 -19.04 -22.25
N PHE A 183 -25.09 -20.34 -22.50
CA PHE A 183 -24.94 -20.96 -23.81
C PHE A 183 -26.16 -21.79 -24.24
N GLU A 184 -27.33 -21.61 -23.62
CA GLU A 184 -28.56 -22.25 -24.07
C GLU A 184 -28.85 -21.86 -25.54
N GLY A 185 -29.14 -22.85 -26.38
CA GLY A 185 -29.33 -22.65 -27.82
C GLY A 185 -28.06 -22.27 -28.60
N LYS A 186 -26.87 -22.28 -27.97
CA LYS A 186 -25.57 -21.97 -28.62
C LYS A 186 -24.59 -23.12 -28.46
N THR A 187 -23.73 -23.30 -29.46
CA THR A 187 -22.62 -24.25 -29.35
C THR A 187 -21.56 -23.74 -28.38
N LEU A 188 -20.93 -24.69 -27.67
CA LEU A 188 -19.76 -24.47 -26.84
C LEU A 188 -18.85 -25.66 -27.09
N ASP A 189 -17.83 -25.46 -27.91
CA ASP A 189 -16.97 -26.54 -28.41
C ASP A 189 -15.78 -26.77 -27.47
N TYR A 190 -15.24 -25.68 -26.91
CA TYR A 190 -14.10 -25.70 -25.99
C TYR A 190 -14.34 -24.85 -24.75
N TRP A 191 -13.92 -25.37 -23.60
CA TRP A 191 -13.81 -24.63 -22.35
C TRP A 191 -12.37 -24.67 -21.85
N VAL A 192 -11.77 -23.50 -21.66
CA VAL A 192 -10.38 -23.36 -21.22
C VAL A 192 -10.35 -22.79 -19.81
N THR A 193 -9.60 -23.45 -18.93
CA THR A 193 -9.43 -23.03 -17.55
C THR A 193 -8.05 -23.41 -17.05
N GLY A 194 -7.51 -22.69 -16.06
CA GLY A 194 -6.38 -23.18 -15.28
C GLY A 194 -6.82 -23.62 -13.89
N TYR A 195 -5.87 -24.04 -13.07
CA TYR A 195 -6.15 -24.48 -11.71
C TYR A 195 -5.38 -23.66 -10.68
N GLY A 196 -6.06 -23.39 -9.56
CA GLY A 196 -5.45 -22.88 -8.33
C GLY A 196 -5.71 -23.84 -7.20
N THR A 197 -6.96 -23.87 -6.70
CA THR A 197 -7.44 -24.90 -5.77
C THR A 197 -8.07 -26.10 -6.47
N GLY A 198 -8.45 -25.97 -7.75
CA GLY A 198 -9.04 -27.03 -8.56
C GLY A 198 -10.57 -27.01 -8.64
N GLY A 199 -11.25 -26.33 -7.71
CA GLY A 199 -12.72 -26.44 -7.60
C GLY A 199 -13.48 -25.99 -8.85
N THR A 200 -13.04 -24.92 -9.51
CA THR A 200 -13.66 -24.48 -10.77
C THR A 200 -13.47 -25.52 -11.87
N PHE A 201 -12.24 -26.01 -12.07
CA PHE A 201 -11.92 -27.04 -13.05
C PHE A 201 -12.73 -28.32 -12.81
N GLN A 202 -12.64 -28.88 -11.61
CA GLN A 202 -13.30 -30.12 -11.25
C GLN A 202 -14.83 -29.99 -11.28
N GLY A 203 -15.39 -29.03 -10.54
CA GLY A 203 -16.82 -28.90 -10.31
C GLY A 203 -17.60 -28.45 -11.54
N ALA A 204 -17.20 -27.32 -12.14
CA ALA A 204 -17.87 -26.83 -13.34
C ALA A 204 -17.58 -27.74 -14.54
N GLY A 205 -16.33 -28.22 -14.68
CA GLY A 205 -15.94 -29.10 -15.78
C GLY A 205 -16.72 -30.42 -15.80
N LYS A 206 -16.91 -31.05 -14.62
CA LYS A 206 -17.74 -32.27 -14.50
C LYS A 206 -19.14 -32.05 -15.08
N VAL A 207 -19.85 -31.02 -14.62
CA VAL A 207 -21.22 -30.72 -15.05
C VAL A 207 -21.28 -30.36 -16.54
N LEU A 208 -20.28 -29.63 -17.04
CA LEU A 208 -20.19 -29.28 -18.44
C LEU A 208 -19.97 -30.52 -19.34
N LYS A 209 -19.13 -31.49 -18.93
CA LYS A 209 -18.92 -32.74 -19.67
C LYS A 209 -20.15 -33.64 -19.65
N GLU A 210 -20.81 -33.74 -18.50
CA GLU A 210 -22.05 -34.53 -18.35
C GLU A 210 -23.16 -33.98 -19.26
N ALA A 211 -23.34 -32.66 -19.30
CA ALA A 211 -24.38 -32.03 -20.11
C ALA A 211 -24.01 -31.90 -21.61
N ARG A 212 -22.72 -31.80 -21.95
CA ARG A 212 -22.22 -31.64 -23.33
C ARG A 212 -21.06 -32.59 -23.59
N PRO A 213 -21.31 -33.87 -23.95
CA PRO A 213 -20.25 -34.87 -24.16
C PRO A 213 -19.23 -34.49 -25.26
N GLY A 214 -19.66 -33.70 -26.25
CA GLY A 214 -18.79 -33.18 -27.32
C GLY A 214 -17.88 -32.02 -26.90
N LEU A 215 -18.12 -31.39 -25.75
CA LEU A 215 -17.30 -30.30 -25.22
C LEU A 215 -15.90 -30.82 -24.88
N LYS A 216 -14.89 -30.06 -25.33
CA LYS A 216 -13.49 -30.27 -24.97
C LYS A 216 -13.07 -29.34 -23.85
N ILE A 217 -12.49 -29.89 -22.79
CA ILE A 217 -11.96 -29.12 -21.67
C ILE A 217 -10.44 -29.09 -21.75
N ILE A 218 -9.87 -27.88 -21.87
CA ILE A 218 -8.44 -27.65 -21.85
C ILE A 218 -8.05 -27.11 -20.48
N LEU A 219 -7.19 -27.84 -19.79
CA LEU A 219 -6.59 -27.40 -18.54
C LEU A 219 -5.25 -26.71 -18.83
N SER A 220 -5.04 -25.53 -18.28
CA SER A 220 -3.85 -24.71 -18.51
C SER A 220 -2.97 -24.60 -17.26
N GLU A 221 -1.65 -24.63 -17.46
CA GLU A 221 -0.67 -24.40 -16.39
C GLU A 221 0.54 -23.56 -16.85
N PRO A 222 1.27 -22.90 -15.93
CA PRO A 222 2.44 -22.12 -16.30
C PRO A 222 3.56 -23.03 -16.83
N LYS A 223 4.19 -22.66 -17.95
CA LYS A 223 5.27 -23.46 -18.57
C LYS A 223 6.43 -23.79 -17.62
N GLY A 224 6.80 -22.85 -16.75
CA GLY A 224 7.85 -23.06 -15.74
C GLY A 224 7.41 -23.83 -14.50
N ALA A 225 6.11 -24.06 -14.31
CA ALA A 225 5.54 -24.74 -13.15
C ALA A 225 4.52 -25.79 -13.61
N ALA A 226 4.90 -26.59 -14.60
CA ALA A 226 4.01 -27.55 -15.25
C ALA A 226 3.88 -28.84 -14.41
N LEU A 227 3.12 -28.77 -13.31
CA LEU A 227 3.04 -29.86 -12.33
C LEU A 227 2.28 -31.06 -12.89
N ILE A 228 1.21 -30.83 -13.63
CA ILE A 228 0.39 -31.90 -14.19
C ILE A 228 1.14 -32.57 -15.34
N SER A 229 1.76 -31.77 -16.21
CA SER A 229 2.54 -32.26 -17.35
C SER A 229 3.75 -33.09 -16.93
N SER A 230 4.27 -32.91 -15.72
CA SER A 230 5.43 -33.69 -15.25
C SER A 230 5.08 -35.15 -14.94
N GLY A 231 3.80 -35.50 -14.79
CA GLY A 231 3.35 -36.86 -14.46
C GLY A 231 3.73 -37.37 -13.06
N ILE A 232 4.25 -36.49 -12.19
CA ILE A 232 4.67 -36.85 -10.83
C ILE A 232 3.46 -36.68 -9.90
N LYS A 233 3.20 -37.67 -9.05
CA LYS A 233 2.11 -37.60 -8.07
C LYS A 233 2.46 -36.71 -6.89
N GLN A 234 1.47 -36.04 -6.32
CA GLN A 234 1.66 -35.23 -5.13
C GLN A 234 1.66 -36.09 -3.88
N GLU A 235 2.72 -36.00 -3.08
CA GLU A 235 2.74 -36.61 -1.75
C GLU A 235 1.81 -35.86 -0.79
N ARG A 236 1.05 -36.61 0.01
CA ARG A 236 0.00 -36.10 0.90
C ARG A 236 0.21 -36.54 2.35
N LYS A 237 -0.31 -35.76 3.28
CA LYS A 237 -0.32 -36.02 4.72
C LYS A 237 -1.72 -35.85 5.29
N GLU A 238 -1.91 -36.38 6.49
CA GLU A 238 -3.08 -36.08 7.31
C GLU A 238 -2.87 -34.79 8.09
N VAL A 239 -3.92 -33.98 8.20
CA VAL A 239 -3.97 -32.78 9.03
C VAL A 239 -5.28 -32.78 9.79
N LEU A 240 -5.21 -32.75 11.12
CA LEU A 240 -6.38 -32.70 12.00
C LEU A 240 -7.44 -33.76 11.60
N GLY A 241 -7.01 -35.02 11.49
CA GLY A 241 -7.87 -36.17 11.19
C GLY A 241 -8.48 -36.23 9.79
N LYS A 242 -8.07 -35.36 8.83
CA LYS A 242 -8.48 -35.49 7.42
C LYS A 242 -7.26 -35.58 6.50
N PHE A 243 -7.27 -36.59 5.64
CA PHE A 243 -6.23 -36.83 4.63
C PHE A 243 -6.43 -35.93 3.42
N GLY A 244 -5.33 -35.40 2.85
CA GLY A 244 -5.40 -34.65 1.59
C GLY A 244 -4.42 -33.50 1.47
N ALA A 245 -3.94 -32.96 2.60
CA ALA A 245 -3.01 -31.85 2.61
C ALA A 245 -1.67 -32.25 1.95
N PRO A 246 -0.98 -31.32 1.25
CA PRO A 246 0.31 -31.61 0.65
C PRO A 246 1.36 -31.88 1.73
N ALA A 247 2.13 -32.97 1.58
CA ALA A 247 3.23 -33.30 2.49
C ALA A 247 4.46 -32.40 2.25
N LYS A 248 4.73 -32.07 0.98
CA LYS A 248 5.84 -31.21 0.56
C LYS A 248 5.52 -30.50 -0.76
N GLY A 249 6.37 -29.53 -1.11
CA GLY A 249 6.29 -28.89 -2.42
C GLY A 249 6.60 -29.89 -3.55
N HIS A 250 5.97 -29.69 -4.70
CA HIS A 250 6.13 -30.52 -5.88
C HIS A 250 7.45 -30.20 -6.59
N PRO A 251 8.24 -31.23 -6.98
CA PRO A 251 9.59 -31.02 -7.53
C PRO A 251 9.60 -30.30 -8.89
N ALA A 252 8.52 -30.42 -9.67
CA ALA A 252 8.39 -29.73 -10.96
C ALA A 252 7.97 -28.24 -10.83
N TRP A 253 7.81 -27.72 -9.61
CA TRP A 253 7.38 -26.34 -9.42
C TRP A 253 8.57 -25.37 -9.47
N ASN A 254 8.45 -24.33 -10.29
CA ASN A 254 9.29 -23.13 -10.19
C ASN A 254 8.43 -21.88 -9.91
N PRO A 255 8.98 -20.85 -9.26
CA PRO A 255 8.28 -19.58 -9.09
C PRO A 255 7.79 -18.99 -10.41
N HIS A 256 6.53 -18.55 -10.45
CA HIS A 256 5.92 -17.92 -11.63
C HIS A 256 5.04 -16.71 -11.24
N PRO A 257 4.84 -15.73 -12.14
CA PRO A 257 4.08 -14.51 -11.83
C PRO A 257 2.57 -14.62 -12.06
N ILE A 258 2.06 -15.75 -12.58
CA ILE A 258 0.62 -15.98 -12.76
C ILE A 258 -0.03 -16.24 -11.39
N GLN A 259 -0.68 -15.21 -10.82
CA GLN A 259 -1.20 -15.29 -9.47
C GLN A 259 -2.55 -15.99 -9.40
N GLY A 260 -2.75 -16.78 -8.34
CA GLY A 260 -4.01 -17.51 -8.11
C GLY A 260 -4.10 -18.84 -8.85
N TRP A 261 -3.07 -19.19 -9.63
CA TRP A 261 -2.88 -20.50 -10.26
C TRP A 261 -1.72 -21.26 -9.63
N THR A 262 -1.73 -22.58 -9.81
CA THR A 262 -0.62 -23.51 -9.60
C THR A 262 0.19 -23.21 -8.34
N PRO A 263 -0.35 -23.52 -7.15
CA PRO A 263 0.46 -23.47 -5.94
C PRO A 263 1.68 -24.39 -6.08
N ASN A 264 2.60 -24.35 -5.12
CA ASN A 264 3.81 -25.17 -5.17
C ASN A 264 3.57 -26.68 -4.94
N PHE A 265 2.35 -27.17 -5.15
CA PHE A 265 1.90 -28.55 -5.03
C PHE A 265 0.64 -28.76 -5.89
N ILE A 266 0.24 -30.01 -6.16
CA ILE A 266 -1.05 -30.30 -6.81
C ILE A 266 -2.15 -30.39 -5.74
N PRO A 267 -3.14 -29.47 -5.72
CA PRO A 267 -4.27 -29.55 -4.79
C PRO A 267 -5.02 -30.88 -4.91
N LYS A 268 -5.57 -31.41 -3.81
CA LYS A 268 -6.34 -32.66 -3.86
C LYS A 268 -7.55 -32.54 -4.78
N VAL A 269 -8.29 -31.44 -4.67
CA VAL A 269 -9.44 -31.13 -5.53
C VAL A 269 -9.03 -31.08 -7.02
N THR A 270 -7.82 -30.58 -7.35
CA THR A 270 -7.32 -30.65 -8.73
C THR A 270 -7.02 -32.10 -9.13
N GLU A 271 -6.30 -32.86 -8.30
CA GLU A 271 -5.95 -34.27 -8.55
C GLU A 271 -7.19 -35.14 -8.76
N ASP A 272 -8.21 -35.02 -7.89
CA ASP A 272 -9.49 -35.71 -8.03
C ASP A 272 -10.16 -35.40 -9.39
N GLY A 273 -10.07 -34.14 -9.86
CA GLY A 273 -10.53 -33.75 -11.19
C GLY A 273 -9.76 -34.38 -12.35
N LEU A 274 -8.47 -34.65 -12.17
CA LEU A 274 -7.65 -35.37 -13.15
C LEU A 274 -8.01 -36.85 -13.18
N GLU A 275 -8.20 -37.48 -12.01
CA GLU A 275 -8.61 -38.88 -11.89
C GLU A 275 -9.98 -39.14 -12.49
N MET A 276 -10.91 -38.19 -12.33
CA MET A 276 -12.22 -38.19 -13.01
C MET A 276 -12.15 -37.90 -14.51
N LYS A 277 -10.96 -37.61 -15.06
CA LYS A 277 -10.75 -37.27 -16.48
C LYS A 277 -11.63 -36.10 -16.95
N VAL A 278 -11.74 -35.06 -16.13
CA VAL A 278 -12.53 -33.87 -16.47
C VAL A 278 -11.92 -33.09 -17.64
N HIS A 279 -10.59 -33.15 -17.82
CA HIS A 279 -9.89 -32.51 -18.94
C HIS A 279 -9.75 -33.47 -20.13
N ASP A 280 -9.70 -32.91 -21.34
CA ASP A 280 -9.34 -33.61 -22.57
C ASP A 280 -7.87 -33.35 -22.96
N GLU A 281 -7.32 -32.18 -22.61
CA GLU A 281 -5.93 -31.79 -22.91
C GLU A 281 -5.37 -30.90 -21.80
N VAL A 282 -4.05 -30.99 -21.59
CA VAL A 282 -3.29 -30.05 -20.75
C VAL A 282 -2.38 -29.23 -21.65
N LEU A 283 -2.48 -27.90 -21.57
CA LEU A 283 -1.60 -26.97 -22.29
C LEU A 283 -0.79 -26.13 -21.31
N THR A 284 0.41 -25.75 -21.72
CA THR A 284 1.25 -24.82 -20.93
C THR A 284 1.18 -23.42 -21.50
N VAL A 285 1.20 -22.40 -20.64
CA VAL A 285 1.22 -20.99 -21.05
C VAL A 285 2.45 -20.27 -20.54
N ASP A 286 3.04 -19.43 -21.39
CA ASP A 286 4.14 -18.55 -20.99
C ASP A 286 3.62 -17.38 -20.13
N PRO A 287 4.22 -17.10 -18.97
CA PRO A 287 3.76 -16.01 -18.11
C PRO A 287 3.84 -14.61 -18.73
N GLN A 288 4.77 -14.36 -19.66
CA GLN A 288 4.83 -13.09 -20.39
C GLN A 288 3.65 -12.97 -21.34
N GLU A 289 3.27 -14.06 -22.00
CA GLU A 289 2.09 -14.07 -22.88
C GLU A 289 0.81 -13.85 -22.08
N ALA A 290 0.66 -14.50 -20.92
CA ALA A 290 -0.43 -14.23 -19.99
C ALA A 290 -0.56 -12.74 -19.62
N MET A 291 0.55 -12.05 -19.35
CA MET A 291 0.55 -10.61 -19.05
C MET A 291 0.18 -9.76 -20.27
N LYS A 292 0.76 -10.07 -21.45
CA LYS A 292 0.45 -9.38 -22.71
C LYS A 292 -1.03 -9.50 -23.05
N THR A 293 -1.59 -10.71 -22.99
CA THR A 293 -3.01 -10.95 -23.27
C THR A 293 -3.91 -10.25 -22.25
N SER A 294 -3.53 -10.20 -20.97
CA SER A 294 -4.26 -9.43 -19.95
C SER A 294 -4.31 -7.94 -20.29
N HIS A 295 -3.18 -7.36 -20.74
CA HIS A 295 -3.14 -5.96 -21.18
C HIS A 295 -3.94 -5.74 -22.47
N ALA A 296 -3.90 -6.71 -23.39
CA ALA A 296 -4.64 -6.63 -24.64
C ALA A 296 -6.15 -6.66 -24.39
N LEU A 297 -6.65 -7.54 -23.51
CA LEU A 297 -8.06 -7.58 -23.10
C LEU A 297 -8.52 -6.23 -22.54
N ALA A 298 -7.70 -5.61 -21.69
CA ALA A 298 -8.01 -4.31 -21.12
C ALA A 298 -8.06 -3.20 -22.18
N ARG A 299 -7.07 -3.16 -23.09
CA ARG A 299 -6.94 -2.08 -24.09
C ARG A 299 -7.88 -2.23 -25.28
N MET A 300 -8.21 -3.45 -25.68
CA MET A 300 -8.97 -3.73 -26.89
C MET A 300 -10.44 -4.02 -26.58
N GLU A 301 -10.73 -4.79 -25.53
CA GLU A 301 -12.10 -5.21 -25.18
C GLU A 301 -12.69 -4.41 -24.01
N GLY A 302 -11.88 -3.63 -23.29
CA GLY A 302 -12.30 -3.01 -22.02
C GLY A 302 -12.47 -4.00 -20.87
N ILE A 303 -11.95 -5.23 -21.02
CA ILE A 303 -12.05 -6.30 -20.03
C ILE A 303 -10.79 -6.26 -19.16
N PHE A 304 -10.91 -5.67 -17.97
CA PHE A 304 -9.76 -5.44 -17.09
C PHE A 304 -9.49 -6.64 -16.18
N CYS A 305 -8.86 -7.70 -16.71
CA CYS A 305 -8.47 -8.89 -15.95
C CYS A 305 -7.03 -8.85 -15.40
N GLY A 306 -6.69 -9.82 -14.55
CA GLY A 306 -5.38 -10.04 -13.99
C GLY A 306 -4.64 -11.15 -14.73
N THR A 307 -3.43 -11.48 -14.27
CA THR A 307 -2.52 -12.40 -14.98
C THR A 307 -3.11 -13.81 -15.20
N SER A 308 -3.91 -14.34 -14.28
CA SER A 308 -4.62 -15.62 -14.48
C SER A 308 -5.72 -15.55 -15.55
N GLY A 309 -6.42 -14.41 -15.67
CA GLY A 309 -7.39 -14.21 -16.74
C GLY A 309 -6.72 -14.08 -18.09
N GLY A 310 -5.62 -13.33 -18.16
CA GLY A 310 -4.78 -13.25 -19.35
C GLY A 310 -4.19 -14.60 -19.74
N ALA A 311 -3.72 -15.40 -18.77
CA ALA A 311 -3.21 -16.75 -19.01
C ALA A 311 -4.25 -17.67 -19.65
N THR A 312 -5.49 -17.65 -19.14
CA THR A 312 -6.55 -18.49 -19.71
C THR A 312 -6.90 -18.07 -21.12
N VAL A 313 -7.02 -16.77 -21.39
CA VAL A 313 -7.34 -16.27 -22.72
C VAL A 313 -6.18 -16.50 -23.69
N ALA A 314 -4.93 -16.39 -23.24
CA ALA A 314 -3.76 -16.73 -24.05
C ALA A 314 -3.82 -18.20 -24.51
N THR A 315 -4.08 -19.13 -23.57
CA THR A 315 -4.28 -20.54 -23.90
C THR A 315 -5.48 -20.76 -24.82
N ALA A 316 -6.59 -20.04 -24.62
CA ALA A 316 -7.76 -20.15 -25.49
C ALA A 316 -7.49 -19.64 -26.91
N LEU A 317 -6.73 -18.56 -27.06
CA LEU A 317 -6.30 -18.05 -28.36
C LEU A 317 -5.39 -19.07 -29.07
N GLU A 318 -4.39 -19.60 -28.38
CA GLU A 318 -3.50 -20.64 -28.91
C GLU A 318 -4.29 -21.89 -29.35
N ALA A 319 -5.18 -22.40 -28.48
CA ALA A 319 -6.04 -23.53 -28.79
C ALA A 319 -6.96 -23.26 -29.99
N SER A 320 -7.54 -22.05 -30.06
CA SER A 320 -8.43 -21.69 -31.17
C SER A 320 -7.71 -21.64 -32.52
N LEU A 321 -6.44 -21.23 -32.55
CA LEU A 321 -5.61 -21.24 -33.76
C LEU A 321 -5.20 -22.67 -34.13
N LYS A 322 -4.92 -23.52 -33.14
CA LYS A 322 -4.59 -24.94 -33.34
C LYS A 322 -5.77 -25.74 -33.90
N TYR A 323 -6.99 -25.47 -33.43
CA TYR A 323 -8.18 -26.30 -33.72
C TYR A 323 -9.25 -25.65 -34.62
N LYS A 324 -9.14 -24.35 -34.95
CA LYS A 324 -10.09 -23.59 -35.78
C LYS A 324 -11.55 -23.64 -35.27
N CYS A 325 -11.77 -23.44 -33.98
CA CYS A 325 -13.07 -23.63 -33.30
C CYS A 325 -13.40 -22.51 -32.28
N ALA A 326 -14.68 -22.35 -31.93
CA ALA A 326 -15.11 -21.43 -30.87
C ALA A 326 -14.62 -21.88 -29.48
N ALA A 327 -14.17 -20.94 -28.64
CA ALA A 327 -13.62 -21.22 -27.32
C ALA A 327 -14.20 -20.28 -26.26
N LEU A 328 -14.42 -20.78 -25.03
CA LEU A 328 -14.71 -19.95 -23.86
C LEU A 328 -13.45 -19.92 -22.98
N GLY A 329 -12.80 -18.76 -22.89
CA GLY A 329 -11.68 -18.50 -21.99
C GLY A 329 -12.16 -17.92 -20.67
N TRP A 330 -11.65 -18.37 -19.54
CA TRP A 330 -12.08 -17.87 -18.23
C TRP A 330 -11.32 -16.59 -17.80
N THR A 331 -11.94 -15.63 -17.10
CA THR A 331 -11.20 -14.44 -16.61
C THR A 331 -11.47 -14.09 -15.15
N ASN A 332 -10.38 -13.79 -14.41
CA ASN A 332 -10.36 -13.16 -13.09
C ASN A 332 -9.52 -11.87 -13.14
N PRO A 333 -9.90 -10.77 -12.47
CA PRO A 333 -9.15 -9.56 -12.21
C PRO A 333 -8.71 -9.43 -10.75
N TRP A 334 -7.52 -8.86 -10.66
CA TRP A 334 -7.04 -7.85 -9.72
C TRP A 334 -7.15 -8.03 -8.20
N LEU A 335 -5.95 -8.08 -7.61
CA LEU A 335 -5.49 -7.02 -6.71
C LEU A 335 -4.05 -6.66 -7.12
N HIS A 336 -3.91 -5.69 -8.01
CA HIS A 336 -2.72 -4.85 -8.11
C HIS A 336 -3.20 -3.41 -7.83
N ASN A 337 -2.58 -2.75 -6.89
CA ASN A 337 -2.44 -1.32 -6.91
C ASN A 337 -1.22 -1.14 -6.04
N CYS A 338 -0.25 -0.37 -6.51
CA CYS A 338 1.01 -0.07 -5.82
C CYS A 338 2.09 -1.17 -5.87
N ALA A 339 2.46 -1.60 -7.08
CA ALA A 339 3.87 -1.64 -7.45
C ALA A 339 3.96 -1.04 -8.85
N ALA A 340 4.92 -0.14 -9.03
CA ALA A 340 4.98 0.83 -10.11
C ALA A 340 4.72 0.23 -11.51
N VAL A 341 4.01 0.99 -12.33
CA VAL A 341 4.45 1.19 -13.71
C VAL A 341 5.82 1.89 -13.60
N SER A 342 6.86 1.12 -13.30
CA SER A 342 8.23 1.53 -13.52
C SER A 342 8.58 0.97 -14.88
N ASP A 343 8.66 1.88 -15.85
CA ASP A 343 9.39 1.62 -17.09
C ASP A 343 10.79 1.13 -16.69
N GLY A 344 11.07 -0.13 -16.97
CA GLY A 344 12.19 -0.86 -16.40
C GLY A 344 12.52 -2.09 -17.23
N THR A 345 12.31 -2.03 -18.54
CA THR A 345 12.94 -2.95 -19.47
C THR A 345 14.30 -2.38 -19.85
N GLN A 346 15.37 -3.03 -19.39
CA GLN A 346 16.65 -2.98 -20.09
C GLN A 346 16.41 -3.40 -21.54
N ALA A 347 16.46 -2.42 -22.45
CA ALA A 347 16.40 -2.68 -23.88
C ALA A 347 17.73 -3.31 -24.34
N PRO A 348 17.71 -4.40 -25.13
CA PRO A 348 18.89 -4.80 -25.88
C PRO A 348 19.14 -3.78 -27.00
N ARG A 349 20.41 -3.37 -27.13
CA ARG A 349 20.90 -2.40 -28.11
C ARG A 349 20.60 -2.85 -29.55
N LEU A 350 19.86 -2.05 -30.30
CA LEU A 350 19.93 -1.99 -31.77
C LEU A 350 20.01 -0.53 -32.22
N ARG A 351 20.86 -0.27 -33.22
CA ARG A 351 21.34 1.03 -33.72
C ARG A 351 20.26 1.86 -34.46
N PRO A 352 20.50 3.17 -34.72
CA PRO A 352 19.45 4.17 -34.88
C PRO A 352 19.07 4.45 -36.34
N ALA A 353 17.83 4.90 -36.56
CA ALA A 353 17.44 5.61 -37.78
C ALA A 353 16.33 6.65 -37.52
N VAL A 354 16.68 7.90 -37.82
CA VAL A 354 15.87 9.08 -38.19
C VAL A 354 15.05 9.81 -37.11
N SER A 355 15.32 11.10 -37.08
CA SER A 355 14.95 12.16 -36.12
C SER A 355 13.49 12.61 -36.19
N VAL A 356 12.84 12.74 -35.02
CA VAL A 356 11.56 13.47 -34.86
C VAL A 356 11.74 14.64 -33.86
N PRO A 357 12.19 15.84 -34.30
CA PRO A 357 12.09 17.05 -33.48
C PRO A 357 11.28 18.19 -34.12
N ALA A 358 10.44 17.94 -35.13
CA ALA A 358 9.57 18.97 -35.71
C ALA A 358 8.14 18.98 -35.11
N MET A 359 7.67 17.85 -34.56
CA MET A 359 6.27 17.70 -34.14
C MET A 359 6.02 18.13 -32.68
N LEU A 360 7.08 18.24 -31.86
CA LEU A 360 7.00 18.61 -30.45
C LEU A 360 7.00 20.14 -30.25
N ALA A 361 7.72 20.89 -31.10
CA ALA A 361 7.73 22.35 -31.08
C ALA A 361 6.37 22.96 -31.49
N ALA A 362 5.68 22.34 -32.46
CA ALA A 362 4.36 22.79 -32.92
C ALA A 362 3.26 22.62 -31.86
N LYS A 363 3.34 21.58 -31.01
CA LYS A 363 2.37 21.35 -29.93
C LYS A 363 2.56 22.29 -28.74
N GLN A 364 3.79 22.71 -28.45
CA GLN A 364 4.06 23.64 -27.34
C GLN A 364 3.63 25.08 -27.68
N ALA A 365 3.75 25.50 -28.94
CA ALA A 365 3.27 26.81 -29.38
C ALA A 365 1.73 26.94 -29.34
N ALA A 366 1.00 25.88 -29.69
CA ALA A 366 -0.46 25.89 -29.69
C ALA A 366 -1.06 26.00 -28.27
N VAL A 367 -0.42 25.38 -27.28
CA VAL A 367 -0.85 25.44 -25.87
C VAL A 367 -0.57 26.82 -25.25
N ALA A 368 0.54 27.45 -25.61
CA ALA A 368 0.86 28.81 -25.16
C ALA A 368 -0.12 29.85 -25.75
N ALA A 369 -0.49 29.72 -27.03
CA ALA A 369 -1.46 30.61 -27.67
C ALA A 369 -2.88 30.51 -27.06
N ALA A 370 -3.32 29.30 -26.70
CA ALA A 370 -4.61 29.09 -26.05
C ALA A 370 -4.68 29.69 -24.62
N LEU A 371 -3.57 29.66 -23.89
CA LEU A 371 -3.47 30.26 -22.54
C LEU A 371 -3.48 31.80 -22.60
N VAL A 372 -2.84 32.40 -23.60
CA VAL A 372 -2.85 33.86 -23.79
C VAL A 372 -4.22 34.38 -24.22
N ALA A 373 -4.95 33.62 -25.06
CA ALA A 373 -6.31 33.95 -25.47
C ALA A 373 -7.32 33.88 -24.29
N ALA A 374 -7.17 32.88 -23.41
CA ALA A 374 -7.99 32.76 -22.21
C ALA A 374 -7.75 33.90 -21.21
N LEU A 375 -6.50 34.40 -21.12
CA LEU A 375 -6.15 35.54 -20.26
C LEU A 375 -6.73 36.87 -20.79
N HIS A 376 -6.75 37.06 -22.11
CA HIS A 376 -7.35 38.26 -22.74
C HIS A 376 -8.88 38.29 -22.63
N ALA A 377 -9.54 37.12 -22.71
CA ALA A 377 -10.99 37.03 -22.52
C ALA A 377 -11.43 37.36 -21.08
N ALA A 378 -10.61 37.02 -20.09
CA ALA A 378 -10.87 37.33 -18.68
C ALA A 378 -10.71 38.83 -18.34
N LEU A 379 -9.88 39.56 -19.09
CA LEU A 379 -9.63 40.99 -18.87
C LEU A 379 -10.65 41.90 -19.58
N SER A 380 -11.52 41.34 -20.42
CA SER A 380 -12.49 42.11 -21.22
C SER A 380 -13.89 42.21 -20.59
N PHE A 381 -14.08 41.76 -19.34
CA PHE A 381 -15.38 41.74 -18.65
C PHE A 381 -15.53 42.77 -17.50
N VAL A 382 -14.70 43.81 -17.47
CA VAL A 382 -14.88 44.95 -16.54
C VAL A 382 -15.26 46.19 -17.34
N GLY A 383 -16.57 46.42 -17.46
CA GLY A 383 -17.16 47.67 -17.95
C GLY A 383 -17.48 48.65 -16.81
N PRO A 384 -17.56 49.97 -17.08
CA PRO A 384 -17.38 51.00 -16.06
C PRO A 384 -18.70 51.46 -15.40
N ALA A 385 -18.69 51.67 -14.08
CA ALA A 385 -19.77 52.38 -13.38
C ALA A 385 -19.32 53.82 -13.04
N ARG A 386 -20.13 54.76 -13.54
CA ARG A 386 -19.92 56.21 -13.59
C ARG A 386 -20.05 56.88 -12.22
N THR A 387 -19.26 57.93 -12.04
CA THR A 387 -19.44 59.00 -11.07
C THR A 387 -20.61 59.91 -11.46
N ASN A 388 -21.36 60.40 -10.47
CA ASN A 388 -22.04 61.70 -10.57
C ASN A 388 -22.28 62.28 -9.17
N ALA A 389 -21.84 63.54 -9.01
CA ALA A 389 -22.09 64.38 -7.87
C ALA A 389 -23.37 65.22 -8.08
N GLY A 390 -24.01 65.65 -6.98
CA GLY A 390 -24.67 66.96 -6.93
C GLY A 390 -26.15 67.02 -6.52
N ALA A 391 -26.34 67.53 -5.29
CA ALA A 391 -27.39 68.44 -4.79
C ALA A 391 -28.81 67.94 -4.46
N GLY A 392 -29.29 68.29 -3.25
CA GLY A 392 -30.72 68.26 -2.88
C GLY A 392 -31.05 68.19 -1.38
N ALA A 393 -30.99 69.33 -0.70
CA ALA A 393 -31.34 69.73 0.67
C ALA A 393 -32.40 69.01 1.56
N SER A 394 -32.20 69.25 2.87
CA SER A 394 -33.17 69.51 3.99
C SER A 394 -33.63 68.29 4.84
N LEU A 395 -33.70 68.32 6.19
CA LEU A 395 -33.58 69.37 7.22
C LEU A 395 -33.61 68.75 8.66
N ARG A 396 -33.01 69.48 9.64
CA ARG A 396 -33.16 69.46 11.13
C ARG A 396 -32.47 68.34 11.93
N GLY A 397 -31.75 68.60 13.04
CA GLY A 397 -31.36 69.82 13.78
C GLY A 397 -30.28 69.43 14.82
N ALA A 398 -29.18 70.17 14.92
CA ALA A 398 -28.87 71.24 15.89
C ALA A 398 -28.29 70.72 17.24
N VAL A 399 -26.96 70.86 17.47
CA VAL A 399 -26.26 71.88 18.33
C VAL A 399 -25.71 71.17 19.59
N ARG A 400 -24.49 71.32 20.13
CA ARG A 400 -23.21 72.02 19.87
C ARG A 400 -22.12 71.30 20.73
N PRO A 401 -20.81 71.57 20.52
CA PRO A 401 -19.70 70.94 21.23
C PRO A 401 -19.04 71.89 22.25
N GLU A 402 -18.34 71.35 23.26
CA GLU A 402 -17.27 72.08 23.96
C GLU A 402 -16.09 71.16 24.32
N THR A 403 -14.94 71.82 24.34
CA THR A 403 -13.54 71.36 24.34
C THR A 403 -12.88 71.42 25.71
N SER A 404 -11.64 70.91 25.78
CA SER A 404 -10.54 71.25 26.70
C SER A 404 -10.48 70.44 28.01
N THR A 405 -9.34 70.08 28.62
CA THR A 405 -7.88 70.09 28.35
C THR A 405 -7.22 69.31 29.51
N VAL A 406 -6.11 68.59 29.23
CA VAL A 406 -4.86 68.42 30.01
C VAL A 406 -4.91 68.28 31.56
N SER A 407 -4.38 67.17 32.11
CA SER A 407 -3.10 67.14 32.88
C SER A 407 -2.85 65.82 33.67
N ASP A 408 -1.60 65.38 33.59
CA ASP A 408 -0.71 64.75 34.59
C ASP A 408 -1.14 63.61 35.53
N GLY A 409 -0.27 62.58 35.57
CA GLY A 409 0.41 62.24 36.83
C GLY A 409 0.10 60.89 37.48
N GLN A 410 1.03 59.94 37.27
CA GLN A 410 1.49 58.90 38.20
C GLN A 410 0.51 57.81 38.69
N GLY A 411 0.93 56.56 38.46
CA GLY A 411 0.23 55.36 38.89
C GLY A 411 0.47 55.00 40.35
N LEU A 412 -0.41 54.16 40.88
CA LEU A 412 -0.19 53.27 42.02
C LEU A 412 -1.33 52.22 42.07
N GLY A 413 -0.96 50.95 42.23
CA GLY A 413 -1.64 50.03 43.14
C GLY A 413 -3.02 49.48 42.78
N LEU A 414 -3.01 48.23 42.33
CA LEU A 414 -4.13 47.27 42.35
C LEU A 414 -4.94 47.29 43.66
N SER A 415 -6.27 47.21 43.55
CA SER A 415 -7.09 46.50 44.54
C SER A 415 -8.33 45.86 43.91
N ALA A 416 -8.81 44.83 44.61
CA ALA A 416 -9.59 43.72 44.11
C ALA A 416 -11.05 44.05 43.80
N GLY A 417 -11.51 43.59 42.64
CA GLY A 417 -12.90 43.73 42.22
C GLY A 417 -13.27 42.80 41.06
N SER A 418 -12.78 41.56 41.05
CA SER A 418 -13.22 40.51 40.11
C SER A 418 -13.12 39.12 40.74
N LEU A 419 -13.92 38.89 41.78
CA LEU A 419 -14.03 37.59 42.47
C LEU A 419 -15.51 37.27 42.70
N ALA A 420 -16.27 37.10 41.61
CA ALA A 420 -17.53 36.32 41.55
C ALA A 420 -18.16 36.38 40.14
N ALA A 421 -17.47 35.81 39.16
CA ALA A 421 -18.13 35.09 38.07
C ALA A 421 -17.68 33.62 38.16
N VAL A 422 -17.87 33.04 39.34
CA VAL A 422 -17.75 31.61 39.61
C VAL A 422 -19.18 31.09 39.70
N ALA A 423 -19.55 30.23 38.74
CA ALA A 423 -20.59 29.20 38.80
C ALA A 423 -21.39 29.08 37.49
N LEU A 424 -20.74 28.95 36.33
CA LEU A 424 -21.22 28.11 35.21
C LEU A 424 -20.17 27.97 34.07
N ALA A 425 -18.95 27.52 34.38
CA ALA A 425 -18.00 27.03 33.35
C ALA A 425 -16.99 25.99 33.90
N GLY A 426 -17.25 25.45 35.09
CA GLY A 426 -16.45 24.40 35.70
C GLY A 426 -16.86 23.03 35.20
N ALA A 427 -16.54 22.69 33.94
CA ALA A 427 -16.51 21.30 33.45
C ALA A 427 -15.88 21.14 32.05
N VAL A 428 -15.61 22.20 31.29
CA VAL A 428 -15.20 22.09 29.88
C VAL A 428 -13.99 22.97 29.60
N ALA A 429 -12.80 22.58 30.09
CA ALA A 429 -11.51 23.07 29.57
C ALA A 429 -10.27 22.38 30.16
N VAL A 430 -10.39 21.46 31.13
CA VAL A 430 -9.22 20.72 31.68
C VAL A 430 -8.87 19.46 30.87
N ARG A 431 -9.40 19.31 29.64
CA ARG A 431 -9.19 18.10 28.84
C ARG A 431 -8.82 18.36 27.39
N ALA A 432 -7.80 19.19 27.13
CA ALA A 432 -7.08 19.19 25.85
C ALA A 432 -5.76 19.99 25.92
N ARG A 433 -4.84 19.65 26.84
CA ARG A 433 -3.41 19.88 26.61
C ARG A 433 -2.72 18.52 26.58
N LYS A 434 -3.01 17.76 25.53
CA LYS A 434 -2.19 16.61 25.14
C LYS A 434 -0.98 17.15 24.41
N SER A 435 0.20 16.76 24.87
CA SER A 435 1.51 17.03 24.30
C SER A 435 1.53 17.03 22.77
N THR A 436 1.60 18.21 22.17
CA THR A 436 1.95 18.44 20.76
C THR A 436 3.46 18.39 20.55
N ALA A 437 4.17 17.47 21.20
CA ALA A 437 5.58 17.23 20.93
C ALA A 437 5.67 16.19 19.82
N LEU A 438 5.74 16.63 18.55
CA LEU A 438 6.06 15.83 17.36
C LEU A 438 5.77 16.59 16.06
N ARG A 439 6.86 16.91 15.32
CA ARG A 439 6.97 17.24 13.88
C ARG A 439 7.21 18.72 13.58
N ALA A 440 8.47 19.05 13.27
CA ALA A 440 8.69 19.88 12.10
C ALA A 440 8.15 19.10 10.89
N THR A 441 7.17 19.64 10.20
CA THR A 441 6.70 19.04 8.95
C THR A 441 7.79 19.19 7.89
N ARG A 442 7.89 18.26 6.94
CA ARG A 442 8.81 18.34 5.79
C ARG A 442 8.70 19.71 5.06
N VAL A 443 7.50 20.29 5.08
CA VAL A 443 7.20 21.63 4.55
C VAL A 443 7.93 22.75 5.32
N GLU A 444 7.96 22.69 6.65
CA GLU A 444 8.65 23.69 7.48
C GLU A 444 10.17 23.59 7.36
N TRP A 445 10.69 22.37 7.23
CA TRP A 445 12.12 22.16 6.97
C TRP A 445 12.51 22.73 5.60
N PHE A 446 11.74 22.45 4.55
CA PHE A 446 12.03 22.99 3.22
C PHE A 446 11.99 24.52 3.13
N ARG A 447 11.21 25.20 3.98
CA ARG A 447 11.22 26.67 4.06
C ARG A 447 12.52 27.25 4.64
N LYS A 448 13.30 26.45 5.39
CA LYS A 448 14.55 26.85 6.05
C LYS A 448 15.80 26.54 5.22
N VAL A 449 15.63 25.82 4.11
CA VAL A 449 16.72 25.48 3.19
C VAL A 449 16.91 26.64 2.21
N LYS A 450 18.15 27.15 2.11
CA LYS A 450 18.53 28.18 1.14
C LYS A 450 18.34 27.72 -0.30
N ARG A 451 18.75 26.48 -0.59
CA ARG A 451 18.70 25.91 -1.96
C ARG A 451 18.65 24.38 -1.93
N ILE A 452 17.89 23.80 -2.86
CA ILE A 452 17.85 22.35 -3.10
C ILE A 452 18.24 22.08 -4.55
N SER A 453 19.16 21.14 -4.76
CA SER A 453 19.54 20.64 -6.08
C SER A 453 19.69 19.12 -6.02
N GLY A 454 18.80 18.40 -6.71
CA GLY A 454 18.74 16.94 -6.66
C GLY A 454 18.52 16.41 -5.24
N ASP A 455 19.46 15.64 -4.72
CA ASP A 455 19.45 15.07 -3.36
C ASP A 455 20.20 15.93 -2.33
N ARG A 456 20.64 17.14 -2.69
CA ARG A 456 21.43 18.04 -1.83
C ARG A 456 20.61 19.25 -1.36
N ALA A 457 20.64 19.51 -0.06
CA ALA A 457 20.00 20.66 0.56
C ALA A 457 21.04 21.55 1.25
N VAL A 458 20.97 22.86 1.01
CA VAL A 458 21.88 23.88 1.56
C VAL A 458 21.17 24.71 2.62
N PHE A 459 21.73 24.86 3.80
CA PHE A 459 21.12 25.62 4.90
C PHE A 459 22.19 26.21 5.82
N ASP A 460 21.81 27.21 6.62
CA ASP A 460 22.68 27.81 7.61
C ASP A 460 22.36 27.31 9.01
N VAL A 461 23.39 27.23 9.85
CA VAL A 461 23.29 26.94 11.28
C VAL A 461 24.22 27.87 12.05
N SER A 462 23.67 28.66 12.97
CA SER A 462 24.46 29.50 13.89
C SER A 462 24.71 28.76 15.20
N ILE A 463 25.97 28.61 15.60
CA ILE A 463 26.39 27.81 16.75
C ILE A 463 27.26 28.69 17.66
N PRO A 464 26.98 28.76 18.98
CA PRO A 464 27.84 29.45 19.92
C PRO A 464 29.25 28.84 19.99
N LYS A 465 30.28 29.67 20.20
CA LYS A 465 31.65 29.20 20.43
C LYS A 465 31.83 28.73 21.87
N PRO A 466 32.67 27.70 22.12
CA PRO A 466 33.30 26.81 21.13
C PRO A 466 32.27 25.87 20.47
N LEU A 467 32.44 25.57 19.18
CA LEU A 467 31.41 24.85 18.40
C LEU A 467 31.22 23.38 18.85
N GLY A 468 32.32 22.68 19.12
CA GLY A 468 32.30 21.25 19.46
C GLY A 468 32.05 20.31 18.29
N LEU A 469 32.55 20.68 17.10
CA LEU A 469 32.52 19.87 15.89
C LEU A 469 33.93 19.38 15.57
N ALA A 470 34.05 18.10 15.21
CA ALA A 470 35.24 17.60 14.54
C ALA A 470 35.02 17.62 13.02
N LEU A 471 36.04 18.05 12.28
CA LEU A 471 36.01 18.18 10.84
C LEU A 471 36.99 17.19 10.21
N GLU A 472 36.63 16.62 9.06
CA GLU A 472 37.49 15.75 8.27
C GLU A 472 37.37 16.08 6.77
N ALA A 473 38.44 15.81 6.01
CA ALA A 473 38.36 15.86 4.55
C ALA A 473 37.34 14.83 4.05
N PHE A 474 36.46 15.23 3.14
CA PHE A 474 35.41 14.33 2.65
C PHE A 474 36.02 13.17 1.83
N PRO A 475 35.47 11.94 1.89
CA PRO A 475 36.05 10.78 1.22
C PRO A 475 36.25 10.89 -0.31
N ASP A 476 35.56 11.81 -0.98
CA ASP A 476 35.71 12.08 -2.41
C ASP A 476 36.82 13.12 -2.74
N GLY A 477 37.62 13.49 -1.73
CA GLY A 477 38.76 14.40 -1.83
C GLY A 477 38.38 15.87 -2.06
N ARG A 478 37.08 16.21 -1.96
CA ARG A 478 36.57 17.56 -2.25
C ARG A 478 35.71 18.09 -1.11
N GLY A 479 36.28 19.04 -0.37
CA GLY A 479 35.64 19.76 0.74
C GLY A 479 35.78 19.05 2.09
N VAL A 480 35.14 19.65 3.09
CA VAL A 480 35.26 19.25 4.50
C VAL A 480 33.88 18.87 5.04
N GLY A 481 33.82 17.74 5.74
CA GLY A 481 32.63 17.22 6.38
C GLY A 481 32.73 17.25 7.90
N ILE A 482 31.57 17.22 8.55
CA ILE A 482 31.48 17.02 9.99
C ILE A 482 31.64 15.53 10.29
N SER A 483 32.73 15.15 10.96
CA SER A 483 33.05 13.76 11.26
C SER A 483 32.43 13.29 12.58
N SER A 484 32.37 14.16 13.58
CA SER A 484 31.71 13.90 14.85
C SER A 484 31.25 15.18 15.54
N ILE A 485 30.29 15.04 16.44
CA ILE A 485 29.77 16.10 17.28
C ILE A 485 30.07 15.71 18.72
N THR A 486 30.83 16.55 19.43
CA THR A 486 31.21 16.25 20.82
C THR A 486 29.98 16.31 21.72
N PRO A 487 29.69 15.26 22.53
CA PRO A 487 28.57 15.27 23.48
C PRO A 487 28.63 16.49 24.41
N GLU A 488 27.48 17.07 24.75
CA GLU A 488 27.33 18.24 25.63
C GLU A 488 27.96 19.55 25.11
N SER A 489 28.56 19.56 23.92
CA SER A 489 29.06 20.78 23.27
C SER A 489 27.93 21.71 22.81
N ASN A 490 28.27 22.95 22.41
CA ASN A 490 27.28 23.90 21.89
C ASN A 490 26.54 23.38 20.65
N ALA A 491 27.22 22.63 19.77
CA ALA A 491 26.55 21.96 18.64
C ALA A 491 25.61 20.83 19.10
N ASP A 492 25.97 20.04 20.11
CA ASP A 492 25.07 19.02 20.68
C ASP A 492 23.87 19.65 21.38
N GLN A 493 24.10 20.71 22.18
CA GLN A 493 23.05 21.47 22.85
C GLN A 493 22.10 22.14 21.87
N LEU A 494 22.61 22.70 20.76
CA LEU A 494 21.78 23.21 19.67
C LEU A 494 20.90 22.09 19.09
N ASN A 495 21.49 20.92 18.80
CA ASN A 495 20.75 19.76 18.35
C ASN A 495 19.67 19.32 19.35
N ARG A 496 19.92 19.40 20.67
CA ARG A 496 18.91 19.13 21.71
C ARG A 496 17.79 20.16 21.68
N LYS A 497 18.12 21.44 21.55
CA LYS A 497 17.12 22.51 21.46
C LYS A 497 16.19 22.32 20.27
N VAL A 498 16.77 22.04 19.10
CA VAL A 498 16.03 21.86 17.84
C VAL A 498 15.29 20.53 17.78
N CYS A 499 15.93 19.41 18.17
CA CYS A 499 15.35 18.07 17.99
C CYS A 499 14.52 17.57 19.18
N ILE A 500 14.65 18.15 20.38
CA ILE A 500 14.04 17.63 21.61
C ILE A 500 13.13 18.65 22.30
N THR A 501 13.57 19.90 22.52
CA THR A 501 12.81 20.86 23.36
C THR A 501 11.88 21.80 22.60
N GLU A 502 11.97 21.86 21.26
CA GLU A 502 11.15 22.73 20.38
C GLU A 502 11.29 24.24 20.66
N GLU A 503 12.27 24.64 21.48
CA GLU A 503 12.53 26.04 21.85
C GLU A 503 13.18 26.84 20.71
N ASP A 504 13.77 26.14 19.73
CA ASP A 504 14.50 26.75 18.63
C ASP A 504 13.99 26.24 17.27
N ASN A 505 13.56 27.19 16.44
CA ASN A 505 13.15 26.94 15.05
C ASN A 505 14.35 26.80 14.10
N GLY A 506 15.56 26.64 14.61
CA GLY A 506 16.79 26.44 13.84
C GLY A 506 16.87 25.12 13.07
N MET A 507 18.01 24.94 12.40
CA MET A 507 18.40 23.71 11.70
C MET A 507 19.37 22.92 12.57
N TRP A 508 19.26 21.60 12.55
CA TRP A 508 20.13 20.69 13.30
C TRP A 508 21.26 20.15 12.43
N ILE A 509 22.36 19.74 13.06
CA ILE A 509 23.61 19.32 12.42
C ILE A 509 23.73 17.79 12.44
N LEU A 510 24.11 17.20 11.32
CA LEU A 510 24.30 15.77 11.15
C LEU A 510 25.76 15.46 10.78
N GLU A 511 26.30 14.36 11.31
CA GLU A 511 27.57 13.81 10.82
C GLU A 511 27.46 13.48 9.31
N GLY A 512 28.45 13.91 8.53
CA GLY A 512 28.41 13.82 7.07
C GLY A 512 27.75 15.01 6.36
N ASP A 513 27.24 16.01 7.08
CA ASP A 513 26.98 17.33 6.50
C ASP A 513 28.30 17.96 6.05
N ARG A 514 28.32 18.56 4.86
CA ARG A 514 29.49 19.26 4.31
C ARG A 514 29.45 20.73 4.66
N VAL A 515 30.59 21.29 5.07
CA VAL A 515 30.75 22.73 5.30
C VAL A 515 31.12 23.38 3.96
N ILE A 516 30.32 24.36 3.53
CA ILE A 516 30.57 25.14 2.30
C ILE A 516 30.66 26.64 2.54
N GLY A 517 30.49 27.08 3.79
CA GLY A 517 30.74 28.47 4.15
C GLY A 517 30.81 28.70 5.66
N VAL A 518 31.49 29.77 6.05
CA VAL A 518 31.65 30.24 7.43
C VAL A 518 31.38 31.75 7.45
N ASN A 519 30.37 32.20 8.21
CA ASN A 519 29.93 33.60 8.29
C ASN A 519 29.72 34.28 6.93
N GLY A 520 29.24 33.53 5.94
CA GLY A 520 29.00 34.01 4.58
C GLY A 520 30.19 33.92 3.63
N THR A 521 31.40 33.62 4.13
CA THR A 521 32.57 33.32 3.30
C THR A 521 32.46 31.90 2.75
N GLU A 522 32.49 31.73 1.42
CA GLU A 522 32.47 30.40 0.79
C GLU A 522 33.76 29.63 1.06
N THR A 523 33.62 28.33 1.34
CA THR A 523 34.75 27.41 1.65
C THR A 523 34.77 26.20 0.72
N VAL A 524 34.29 26.38 -0.51
CA VAL A 524 34.33 25.34 -1.55
C VAL A 524 35.81 25.09 -1.88
N ASP A 525 36.28 23.86 -1.66
CA ASP A 525 37.69 23.42 -1.81
C ASP A 525 38.68 23.85 -0.71
N SER A 526 38.19 24.37 0.42
CA SER A 526 39.01 24.65 1.60
C SER A 526 39.47 23.38 2.33
N THR A 527 40.61 23.45 3.00
CA THR A 527 41.11 22.40 3.90
C THR A 527 40.46 22.49 5.29
N VAL A 528 40.68 21.49 6.14
CA VAL A 528 40.21 21.52 7.54
C VAL A 528 40.84 22.70 8.28
N GLU A 529 42.11 22.98 8.02
CA GLU A 529 42.89 24.07 8.59
C GLU A 529 42.33 25.44 8.19
N ASP A 530 41.95 25.61 6.93
CA ASP A 530 41.35 26.85 6.42
C ASP A 530 40.02 27.15 7.13
N ILE A 531 39.17 26.13 7.30
CA ILE A 531 37.89 26.29 8.00
C ILE A 531 38.12 26.56 9.48
N ALA A 532 39.06 25.85 10.11
CA ALA A 532 39.41 26.08 11.52
C ALA A 532 39.92 27.51 11.75
N LYS A 533 40.72 28.04 10.82
CA LYS A 533 41.20 29.43 10.85
C LYS A 533 40.04 30.42 10.75
N LEU A 534 39.14 30.25 9.78
CA LEU A 534 37.95 31.11 9.62
C LEU A 534 37.04 31.09 10.87
N VAL A 535 36.85 29.92 11.47
CA VAL A 535 36.09 29.78 12.72
C VAL A 535 36.82 30.48 13.88
N GLY A 536 38.14 30.34 13.97
CA GLY A 536 38.97 30.98 15.01
C GLY A 536 38.97 32.51 14.92
N GLU A 537 39.14 33.05 13.72
CA GLU A 537 39.25 34.50 13.45
C GLU A 537 37.89 35.23 13.43
N SER A 538 36.77 34.50 13.42
CA SER A 538 35.45 35.15 13.39
C SER A 538 35.16 35.99 14.65
N GLU A 539 34.65 37.20 14.46
CA GLU A 539 34.21 38.07 15.56
C GLU A 539 32.85 37.63 16.12
N GLY A 540 32.67 37.80 17.44
CA GLY A 540 31.43 37.49 18.16
C GLY A 540 31.36 36.08 18.79
N ASP A 541 30.30 35.88 19.58
CA ASP A 541 30.14 34.68 20.43
C ASP A 541 29.58 33.45 19.67
N SER A 542 29.30 33.60 18.37
CA SER A 542 28.73 32.52 17.54
C SER A 542 29.28 32.52 16.12
N VAL A 543 29.24 31.35 15.47
CA VAL A 543 29.63 31.16 14.08
C VAL A 543 28.47 30.59 13.30
N THR A 544 28.18 31.16 12.13
CA THR A 544 27.21 30.63 11.19
C THR A 544 27.90 29.78 10.14
N LEU A 545 27.59 28.50 10.13
CA LEU A 545 28.06 27.56 9.11
C LEU A 545 27.00 27.41 8.02
N THR A 546 27.42 27.46 6.76
CA THR A 546 26.58 27.04 5.63
C THR A 546 26.89 25.58 5.33
N LEU A 547 25.88 24.72 5.47
CA LEU A 547 25.99 23.28 5.39
C LEU A 547 25.26 22.71 4.17
N VAL A 548 25.77 21.61 3.62
CA VAL A 548 25.12 20.80 2.59
C VAL A 548 24.84 19.40 3.13
N ARG A 549 23.56 19.01 3.13
CA ARG A 549 23.12 17.66 3.50
C ARG A 549 22.74 16.84 2.27
N ASN A 550 23.19 15.59 2.22
CA ASN A 550 22.60 14.59 1.32
C ASN A 550 21.33 14.00 1.94
N THR A 551 20.19 14.27 1.32
CA THR A 551 18.84 13.95 1.80
C THR A 551 18.41 12.49 1.58
N ARG A 552 19.23 11.67 0.91
CA ARG A 552 18.90 10.26 0.60
C ARG A 552 19.96 9.27 1.06
N ASN A 553 21.22 9.63 0.91
CA ASN A 553 22.36 8.72 1.10
C ASN A 553 23.16 9.00 2.39
N GLY A 554 22.84 10.08 3.12
CA GLY A 554 23.48 10.38 4.40
C GLY A 554 23.00 9.49 5.56
N PRO A 555 23.69 9.49 6.70
CA PRO A 555 23.25 8.81 7.90
C PRO A 555 21.93 9.39 8.44
N ILE A 556 21.30 8.71 9.40
CA ILE A 556 20.07 9.16 10.05
C ILE A 556 20.36 9.51 11.51
N LYS A 557 19.85 10.66 11.96
CA LYS A 557 19.81 11.01 13.38
C LYS A 557 18.60 10.35 14.02
N VAL A 558 18.84 9.65 15.11
CA VAL A 558 17.83 9.00 15.94
C VAL A 558 17.82 9.66 17.30
N VAL A 559 16.63 10.06 17.75
CA VAL A 559 16.37 10.65 19.06
C VAL A 559 15.63 9.61 19.89
N ILE A 560 16.17 9.33 21.06
CA ILE A 560 15.71 8.26 21.93
C ILE A 560 15.08 8.90 23.15
N MET A 561 13.74 8.84 23.23
CA MET A 561 12.97 9.36 24.36
C MET A 561 12.52 8.20 25.29
N PRO A 562 12.38 8.44 26.61
CA PRO A 562 12.53 9.72 27.32
C PRO A 562 13.97 10.06 27.73
N ASP A 563 14.94 9.20 27.45
CA ASP A 563 16.36 9.38 27.84
C ASP A 563 17.02 10.62 27.21
N LYS A 564 16.38 11.26 26.21
CA LYS A 564 16.87 12.44 25.48
C LYS A 564 18.28 12.24 24.90
N LYS A 565 18.57 11.02 24.46
CA LYS A 565 19.85 10.65 23.84
C LYS A 565 19.76 10.62 22.33
N PHE A 566 20.91 10.83 21.68
CA PHE A 566 21.04 10.72 20.24
C PHE A 566 21.84 9.48 19.84
N ALA A 567 21.50 8.96 18.66
CA ALA A 567 22.37 8.06 17.91
C ALA A 567 22.43 8.52 16.45
N THR A 568 23.61 8.47 15.85
CA THR A 568 23.77 8.61 14.41
C THR A 568 23.90 7.21 13.81
N VAL A 569 23.03 6.87 12.86
CA VAL A 569 22.96 5.51 12.31
C VAL A 569 23.27 5.55 10.82
N ARG A 570 24.31 4.81 10.42
CA ARG A 570 24.68 4.67 9.01
C ARG A 570 23.65 3.81 8.26
N ARG A 571 23.55 4.01 6.95
CA ARG A 571 22.73 3.15 6.09
C ARG A 571 23.25 1.71 6.14
N ASN A 572 22.32 0.77 6.06
CA ASN A 572 22.58 -0.67 6.21
C ASN A 572 23.13 -1.09 7.60
N ALA A 573 23.17 -0.18 8.58
CA ALA A 573 23.42 -0.56 9.97
C ALA A 573 22.13 -1.00 10.65
N ARG A 574 22.28 -1.79 11.72
CA ARG A 574 21.16 -2.17 12.58
C ARG A 574 20.79 -1.04 13.50
N LEU A 575 19.51 -0.68 13.51
CA LEU A 575 18.97 0.32 14.41
C LEU A 575 19.14 -0.09 15.88
N SER A 576 18.92 -1.38 16.20
CA SER A 576 19.04 -1.87 17.58
C SER A 576 20.44 -1.64 18.15
N SER A 577 21.49 -1.95 17.38
CA SER A 577 22.88 -1.83 17.84
C SER A 577 23.26 -0.39 18.15
N ALA A 578 22.78 0.57 17.34
CA ALA A 578 23.04 1.98 17.58
C ALA A 578 22.28 2.52 18.80
N VAL A 579 21.05 2.06 19.02
CA VAL A 579 20.25 2.44 20.20
C VAL A 579 20.86 1.83 21.47
N GLU A 580 21.28 0.56 21.44
CA GLU A 580 21.96 -0.11 22.54
C GLU A 580 23.25 0.60 22.93
N PHE A 581 24.07 0.96 21.93
CA PHE A 581 25.29 1.73 22.13
C PHE A 581 25.00 3.09 22.79
N ALA A 582 24.02 3.85 22.27
CA ALA A 582 23.66 5.15 22.82
C ALA A 582 23.11 5.05 24.25
N LEU A 583 22.33 4.01 24.56
CA LEU A 583 21.79 3.83 25.91
C LEU A 583 22.80 3.21 26.88
N GLY A 584 23.84 2.53 26.39
CA GLY A 584 24.83 1.83 27.22
C GLY A 584 24.29 0.54 27.87
N ARG A 585 23.28 -0.10 27.25
CA ARG A 585 22.65 -1.33 27.76
C ARG A 585 22.12 -2.19 26.62
N GLU A 586 22.08 -3.51 26.82
CA GLU A 586 21.43 -4.45 25.90
C GLU A 586 19.92 -4.21 25.87
N ILE A 587 19.30 -4.30 24.68
CA ILE A 587 17.88 -3.99 24.50
C ILE A 587 17.18 -5.15 23.79
N LYS A 588 16.39 -5.92 24.56
CA LYS A 588 15.62 -7.05 24.01
C LYS A 588 14.27 -6.57 23.49
N TYR A 589 14.07 -6.62 22.18
CA TYR A 589 12.79 -6.28 21.56
C TYR A 589 11.89 -7.51 21.40
N GLY A 590 10.63 -7.37 21.79
CA GLY A 590 9.61 -8.40 21.71
C GLY A 590 8.55 -8.07 20.67
N CYS A 591 8.31 -8.99 19.74
CA CYS A 591 7.04 -9.00 19.02
C CYS A 591 6.00 -9.58 19.98
N ILE A 592 5.11 -8.75 20.51
CA ILE A 592 4.12 -9.20 21.51
C ILE A 592 3.10 -10.14 20.85
N ASP A 593 2.86 -10.02 19.53
CA ASP A 593 1.76 -10.73 18.88
C ASP A 593 2.11 -11.48 17.59
N GLY A 594 3.33 -11.35 17.03
CA GLY A 594 3.69 -11.92 15.72
C GLY A 594 3.22 -11.11 14.49
N TRP A 595 2.94 -9.82 14.65
CA TRP A 595 2.36 -8.95 13.62
C TRP A 595 3.45 -8.11 12.92
N CYS A 596 3.68 -8.41 11.64
CA CYS A 596 3.95 -7.45 10.56
C CYS A 596 5.30 -6.69 10.45
N GLY A 597 5.91 -6.76 9.24
CA GLY A 597 7.04 -5.96 8.74
C GLY A 597 6.83 -4.44 8.63
N THR A 598 5.81 -3.89 9.29
CA THR A 598 5.52 -2.45 9.38
C THR A 598 5.13 -2.03 10.80
N CYS A 599 5.24 -2.93 11.78
CA CYS A 599 4.81 -2.72 13.15
C CYS A 599 6.00 -2.26 14.01
N TRP A 600 5.71 -1.53 15.08
CA TRP A 600 6.70 -1.09 16.06
C TRP A 600 6.81 -2.13 17.21
N HIS A 601 8.01 -2.64 17.48
CA HIS A 601 8.34 -3.68 18.44
C HIS A 601 8.73 -3.07 19.78
N ARG A 602 8.16 -3.58 20.86
CA ARG A 602 8.37 -3.07 22.22
C ARG A 602 9.63 -3.65 22.81
N GLU A 603 10.45 -2.80 23.39
CA GLU A 603 11.52 -3.17 24.30
C GLU A 603 10.95 -3.88 25.54
N ARG A 604 11.49 -5.03 25.92
CA ARG A 604 10.85 -5.95 26.89
C ARG A 604 11.16 -5.65 28.36
N THR A 605 12.26 -4.96 28.66
CA THR A 605 12.76 -4.76 30.02
C THR A 605 12.08 -3.58 30.69
N THR A 606 11.90 -2.50 29.95
CA THR A 606 11.36 -1.23 30.45
C THR A 606 10.01 -0.91 29.81
N GLY A 607 9.77 -1.37 28.58
CA GLY A 607 8.49 -1.23 27.90
C GLY A 607 8.24 0.12 27.25
N TRP A 608 9.25 0.99 27.22
CA TRP A 608 9.15 2.40 26.80
C TRP A 608 9.68 2.67 25.39
N LEU A 609 10.52 1.79 24.85
CA LEU A 609 11.12 1.98 23.54
C LEU A 609 10.45 1.10 22.49
N PHE A 610 10.14 1.71 21.35
CA PHE A 610 9.52 1.05 20.23
C PHE A 610 10.43 1.17 19.01
N LYS A 611 10.66 0.08 18.26
CA LYS A 611 11.44 0.11 17.00
C LYS A 611 10.65 -0.46 15.82
N PRO A 612 10.84 -0.04 14.56
CA PRO A 612 10.23 -0.71 13.42
C PRO A 612 10.67 -2.18 13.28
N CYS A 613 9.80 -3.01 12.70
CA CYS A 613 10.06 -4.44 12.46
C CYS A 613 11.27 -4.68 11.54
N SER A 614 11.56 -3.77 10.61
CA SER A 614 12.84 -3.75 9.90
C SER A 614 13.89 -3.16 10.81
N ASP A 615 14.81 -4.02 11.27
CA ASP A 615 15.95 -3.61 12.07
C ASP A 615 17.04 -2.92 11.25
N MET A 616 16.96 -3.03 9.92
CA MET A 616 17.90 -2.44 8.96
C MET A 616 17.41 -1.08 8.50
N ILE A 617 18.28 -0.07 8.56
CA ILE A 617 18.03 1.22 7.92
C ILE A 617 18.35 1.10 6.42
N THR A 618 17.31 1.11 5.58
CA THR A 618 17.45 1.02 4.11
C THR A 618 17.60 2.41 3.47
N SER A 619 17.82 2.43 2.15
CA SER A 619 17.90 3.65 1.33
C SER A 619 16.61 4.48 1.34
N ASP A 620 15.47 3.86 1.68
CA ASP A 620 14.15 4.50 1.56
C ASP A 620 13.81 5.40 2.74
N TRP A 621 14.65 5.42 3.78
CA TRP A 621 14.41 6.24 4.97
C TRP A 621 14.89 7.67 4.76
N ASP A 622 14.08 8.65 5.16
CA ASP A 622 14.41 10.07 5.07
C ASP A 622 15.33 10.50 6.23
N ASN A 623 16.42 11.22 5.94
CA ASN A 623 17.32 11.80 6.95
C ASN A 623 17.19 13.33 7.07
N VAL A 624 16.20 13.92 6.39
CA VAL A 624 15.84 15.32 6.53
C VAL A 624 15.28 15.61 7.93
N MET A 625 14.51 14.66 8.48
CA MET A 625 13.94 14.73 9.82
C MET A 625 14.58 13.70 10.75
N PRO A 626 14.85 14.05 12.02
CA PRO A 626 15.32 13.08 12.99
C PRO A 626 14.23 12.03 13.25
N MET A 627 14.60 10.76 13.30
CA MET A 627 13.69 9.71 13.75
C MET A 627 13.59 9.78 15.26
N VAL A 628 12.39 9.98 15.80
CA VAL A 628 12.17 10.03 17.25
C VAL A 628 11.47 8.77 17.73
N LEU A 629 12.07 8.09 18.71
CA LEU A 629 11.52 6.92 19.37
C LEU A 629 10.82 7.37 20.66
N PHE A 630 9.49 7.21 20.73
CA PHE A 630 8.67 7.65 21.87
C PHE A 630 8.16 6.48 22.74
N PRO A 631 7.88 6.74 24.03
CA PRO A 631 7.01 5.88 24.83
C PRO A 631 5.57 5.91 24.32
N LYS A 632 4.86 4.78 24.45
CA LYS A 632 3.43 4.68 24.11
C LYS A 632 2.63 5.62 25.02
N PRO A 633 1.70 6.44 24.50
CA PRO A 633 0.77 7.18 25.35
C PRO A 633 -0.12 6.21 26.12
N GLU A 634 -0.31 6.44 27.42
CA GLU A 634 -1.05 5.54 28.33
C GLU A 634 -2.51 5.30 27.93
N LYS A 635 -3.04 6.03 26.94
CA LYS A 635 -4.42 5.90 26.45
C LYS A 635 -4.44 5.47 24.98
N ALA A 636 -5.20 4.41 24.71
CA ALA A 636 -5.34 3.75 23.41
C ALA A 636 -5.88 4.63 22.25
N GLY A 637 -6.20 5.91 22.49
CA GLY A 637 -6.76 6.84 21.50
C GLY A 637 -5.77 7.74 20.77
N ASP A 638 -4.48 7.78 21.13
CA ASP A 638 -3.49 8.72 20.55
C ASP A 638 -2.48 8.07 19.58
N ALA A 639 -2.78 6.87 19.08
CA ALA A 639 -1.90 6.15 18.13
C ALA A 639 -1.75 6.84 16.75
N THR A 640 -2.42 7.96 16.52
CA THR A 640 -2.36 8.78 15.30
C THR A 640 -1.07 9.59 15.14
N LEU A 641 -0.23 9.70 16.17
CA LEU A 641 1.00 10.52 16.14
C LEU A 641 2.24 9.82 15.56
N LEU A 642 2.27 8.48 15.47
CA LEU A 642 3.45 7.71 15.06
C LEU A 642 3.44 7.18 13.61
N GLN A 643 2.48 7.60 12.77
CA GLN A 643 2.59 7.32 11.34
C GLN A 643 3.63 8.26 10.71
N PRO A 644 4.64 7.77 9.96
CA PRO A 644 5.35 8.61 9.02
C PRO A 644 4.30 9.14 8.04
N ARG A 645 3.96 10.43 8.13
CA ARG A 645 3.18 11.08 7.09
C ARG A 645 4.13 11.38 5.94
N GLY A 646 4.02 10.58 4.88
CA GLY A 646 4.10 11.11 3.52
C GLY A 646 5.13 10.49 2.58
N ALA A 647 4.56 9.99 1.48
CA ALA A 647 5.04 10.00 0.09
C ALA A 647 6.17 9.06 -0.30
#